data_AF-A0A8H7RGA3-F1
#
_entry.id   AF-A0A8H7RGA3-F1
#
_cell.length_a   1.000
_cell.length_b   1.000
_cell.length_c   1.000
_cell.angle_alpha   90.00
_cell.angle_beta   90.00
_cell.angle_gamma   90.00
#
_symmetry.space_group_name_H-M   'P 1'
#
loop_
_entity.id
_entity.type
_entity.pdbx_description
1 polymer ?
#
loop_
_entity_poly.entity_id
_entity_poly.type
_entity_poly.pdbx_seq_one_letter_code
_entity_poly.pdbx_strand_id
1 'polypeptide(L)'
;MSLTVDTKNITVGILAIIASNPELKKSVTVEAGSAFLFKDNNVELKTVPNAVRYLIRAHNLLDESNANNQVAAYMLDLALVSNVEALKARIASKTTTFLAGNEPTFADFGAWCILKSEGQTDYIKAVEATAPAQEAIKWAADLVANAPKEALVIPDIPGTGSDPSTNPMDTFKNLITVQIAALGNLDPVIVYQAIDNPRSLENGDLAIALPRLRLKGNPAAIAKEWAASFVPNDYITESSSAGPFLNFRINKTALIKLTLGQVSSKVEKYGHNSLGNGKTVIVEFSSPNIAKPFHAGHLRSTIIGAFVRNIYDANGWNTITMNYLGDWGKQYGLLAVGFAKYGSEEKLVADPIKHLYDVYVAINKDAGDDETIHDQARSYFKKMEDGDEEALALWRRFRDLSIVKYKDIYGRLNIHFDVYSGESQVGKGMAEAMKLLHDCKLLEESEGALIIDMEKYKLGKTVVQKKDGTTLYLTRDIGAAMERYEKYKFDKMIYVVASQQDLHLKQLFKTLEMLKFEWANKLEHINFGMVLGMSTRKGTVVFLEDILEEAKETMHDVMRKNERKYAEIADPEQVADEIGISAVKIQDNSARRIKNYDFDMARMCSFEGDTGPYIQYAHARLASVERKSGLEINHNADLSLLTEPQAVDVIRTVAQYPDLIKSLLNGYEPCNVVTYAFKLSHDISACFENLWVRGADPAVADARLLMYWSARITLGNAMRMLGLRPLERM
;
A
#
# COMPACT_ATOMS: atom_id res chain seq x y z
N MET A 1 42.08 -23.59 -21.39
CA MET A 1 42.32 -23.60 -19.94
C MET A 1 43.69 -24.24 -19.74
N SER A 2 44.65 -23.58 -19.10
CA SER A 2 45.97 -24.18 -18.81
C SER A 2 46.27 -24.00 -17.32
N LEU A 3 46.38 -25.12 -16.61
CA LEU A 3 46.73 -25.16 -15.19
C LEU A 3 48.18 -25.64 -15.06
N THR A 4 49.08 -24.81 -14.50
CA THR A 4 50.46 -25.18 -14.18
C THR A 4 50.62 -25.26 -12.67
N VAL A 5 51.09 -26.40 -12.15
CA VAL A 5 51.13 -26.68 -10.70
C VAL A 5 52.44 -27.35 -10.30
N ASP A 6 53.08 -26.85 -9.24
CA ASP A 6 54.30 -27.42 -8.65
C ASP A 6 54.03 -28.75 -7.96
N THR A 7 54.77 -29.80 -8.33
CA THR A 7 54.62 -31.16 -7.83
C THR A 7 54.82 -31.31 -6.32
N LYS A 8 55.52 -30.39 -5.65
CA LYS A 8 55.78 -30.46 -4.20
C LYS A 8 54.60 -30.05 -3.32
N ASN A 9 53.60 -29.35 -3.87
CA ASN A 9 52.48 -28.79 -3.11
C ASN A 9 51.11 -29.38 -3.49
N ILE A 10 51.09 -30.49 -4.23
CA ILE A 10 49.85 -31.16 -4.62
C ILE A 10 49.54 -32.28 -3.62
N THR A 11 48.39 -32.18 -2.93
CA THR A 11 47.90 -33.27 -2.08
C THR A 11 47.32 -34.40 -2.94
N VAL A 12 47.40 -35.64 -2.45
CA VAL A 12 46.92 -36.83 -3.17
C VAL A 12 45.43 -36.73 -3.55
N GLY A 13 44.63 -35.99 -2.77
CA GLY A 13 43.22 -35.70 -3.08
C GLY A 13 43.03 -34.86 -4.34
N ILE A 14 43.91 -33.89 -4.60
CA ILE A 14 43.86 -33.06 -5.81
C ILE A 14 44.25 -33.88 -7.05
N LEU A 15 45.22 -34.80 -6.93
CA LEU A 15 45.57 -35.74 -8.01
C LEU A 15 44.42 -36.71 -8.31
N ALA A 16 43.68 -37.16 -7.30
CA ALA A 16 42.54 -38.05 -7.48
C ALA A 16 41.36 -37.35 -8.20
N ILE A 17 41.11 -36.07 -7.92
CA ILE A 17 40.09 -35.25 -8.61
C ILE A 17 40.47 -34.98 -10.07
N ILE A 18 41.74 -34.67 -10.34
CA ILE A 18 42.24 -34.46 -11.72
C ILE A 18 42.24 -35.77 -12.51
N ALA A 19 42.53 -36.91 -11.86
CA ALA A 19 42.55 -38.22 -12.51
C ALA A 19 41.14 -38.79 -12.80
N SER A 20 40.13 -38.42 -12.01
CA SER A 20 38.75 -38.91 -12.16
C SER A 20 37.89 -38.08 -13.12
N ASN A 21 38.37 -36.91 -13.57
CA ASN A 21 37.65 -36.04 -14.50
C ASN A 21 38.38 -35.92 -15.87
N PRO A 22 37.85 -36.54 -16.95
CA PRO A 22 38.52 -36.62 -18.25
C PRO A 22 38.72 -35.29 -18.99
N GLU A 23 37.89 -34.28 -18.73
CA GLU A 23 37.97 -32.96 -19.38
C GLU A 23 39.01 -32.05 -18.70
N LEU A 24 39.14 -32.15 -17.37
CA LEU A 24 40.20 -31.47 -16.62
C LEU A 24 41.58 -32.01 -17.00
N LYS A 25 41.71 -33.32 -17.20
CA LYS A 25 42.97 -33.98 -17.56
C LYS A 25 43.58 -33.46 -18.88
N LYS A 26 42.76 -32.98 -19.82
CA LYS A 26 43.21 -32.42 -21.11
C LYS A 26 43.74 -30.98 -21.00
N SER A 27 43.48 -30.32 -19.87
CA SER A 27 43.66 -28.88 -19.68
C SER A 27 44.74 -28.53 -18.62
N VAL A 28 45.43 -29.54 -18.09
CA VAL A 28 46.40 -29.40 -16.98
C VAL A 28 47.78 -29.85 -17.46
N THR A 29 48.81 -29.03 -17.25
CA THR A 29 50.21 -29.33 -17.60
C THR A 29 51.05 -29.20 -16.32
N VAL A 30 51.66 -30.29 -15.87
CA VAL A 30 52.40 -30.32 -14.60
C VAL A 30 53.88 -30.03 -14.85
N GLU A 31 54.40 -28.96 -14.25
CA GLU A 31 55.81 -28.56 -14.36
C GLU A 31 56.41 -28.34 -12.95
N ALA A 32 57.68 -28.70 -12.76
CA ALA A 32 58.36 -28.57 -11.48
C ALA A 32 58.95 -27.16 -11.32
N GLY A 33 58.36 -26.32 -10.45
CA GLY A 33 58.84 -24.96 -10.17
C GLY A 33 57.82 -24.09 -9.44
N SER A 34 58.31 -23.23 -8.54
CA SER A 34 57.62 -22.75 -7.33
C SER A 34 56.62 -21.59 -7.46
N ALA A 35 55.63 -21.66 -8.35
CA ALA A 35 54.46 -20.77 -8.27
C ALA A 35 53.19 -21.37 -8.88
N PHE A 36 52.09 -21.38 -8.11
CA PHE A 36 50.75 -21.68 -8.59
C PHE A 36 50.14 -20.44 -9.26
N LEU A 37 49.72 -20.55 -10.52
CA LEU A 37 49.02 -19.48 -11.24
C LEU A 37 47.83 -20.07 -12.01
N PHE A 38 46.62 -19.63 -11.66
CA PHE A 38 45.37 -19.96 -12.36
C PHE A 38 44.84 -18.73 -13.10
N LYS A 39 44.56 -18.87 -14.41
CA LYS A 39 43.99 -17.81 -15.25
C LYS A 39 42.70 -18.27 -15.90
N ASP A 40 41.64 -17.49 -15.71
CA ASP A 40 40.36 -17.65 -16.41
C ASP A 40 39.73 -16.28 -16.71
N ASN A 41 39.33 -16.05 -17.97
CA ASN A 41 38.68 -14.81 -18.44
C ASN A 41 39.20 -13.48 -17.82
N ASN A 42 40.51 -13.26 -17.90
CA ASN A 42 41.23 -12.08 -17.36
C ASN A 42 41.31 -11.97 -15.83
N VAL A 43 40.89 -12.99 -15.08
CA VAL A 43 41.11 -13.09 -13.64
C VAL A 43 42.36 -13.94 -13.37
N GLU A 44 43.37 -13.36 -12.71
CA GLU A 44 44.59 -14.05 -12.26
C GLU A 44 44.49 -14.40 -10.77
N LEU A 45 44.58 -15.70 -10.45
CA LEU A 45 44.54 -16.20 -9.08
C LEU A 45 45.87 -16.87 -8.73
N LYS A 46 46.58 -16.25 -7.80
CA LYS A 46 47.98 -16.59 -7.44
C LYS A 46 48.11 -17.55 -6.25
N THR A 47 47.00 -18.04 -5.71
CA THR A 47 46.96 -18.96 -4.57
C THR A 47 45.88 -20.01 -4.77
N VAL A 48 46.17 -21.28 -4.45
CA VAL A 48 45.26 -22.42 -4.62
C VAL A 48 43.88 -22.20 -3.98
N PRO A 49 43.75 -21.67 -2.74
CA PRO A 49 42.44 -21.48 -2.11
C PRO A 49 41.52 -20.51 -2.88
N ASN A 50 42.10 -19.47 -3.47
CA ASN A 50 41.34 -18.47 -4.23
C ASN A 50 40.90 -19.00 -5.60
N ALA A 51 41.73 -19.81 -6.25
CA ALA A 51 41.35 -20.51 -7.48
C ALA A 51 40.22 -21.53 -7.26
N VAL A 52 40.28 -22.26 -6.15
CA VAL A 52 39.22 -23.20 -5.74
C VAL A 52 37.91 -22.45 -5.45
N ARG A 53 37.94 -21.35 -4.68
CA ARG A 53 36.75 -20.51 -4.44
C ARG A 53 36.16 -19.91 -5.71
N TYR A 54 37.00 -19.52 -6.67
CA TYR A 54 36.56 -18.98 -7.96
C TYR A 54 35.89 -20.07 -8.81
N LEU A 55 36.48 -21.27 -8.93
CA LEU A 55 35.88 -22.40 -9.65
C LEU A 55 34.55 -22.84 -9.02
N ILE A 56 34.47 -22.82 -7.69
CA ILE A 56 33.26 -23.12 -6.94
C ILE A 56 32.12 -22.14 -7.28
N ARG A 57 32.43 -20.85 -7.40
CA ARG A 57 31.45 -19.81 -7.76
C ARG A 57 31.11 -19.79 -9.25
N ALA A 58 32.10 -19.98 -10.12
CA ALA A 58 31.92 -19.93 -11.58
C ALA A 58 31.15 -21.16 -12.13
N HIS A 59 31.18 -22.29 -11.40
CA HIS A 59 30.48 -23.53 -11.78
C HIS A 59 29.32 -23.91 -10.86
N ASN A 60 28.81 -22.99 -10.02
CA ASN A 60 27.67 -23.20 -9.10
C ASN A 60 27.82 -24.42 -8.16
N LEU A 61 29.02 -24.69 -7.67
CA LEU A 61 29.28 -25.79 -6.72
C LEU A 61 28.95 -25.43 -5.26
N LEU A 62 28.55 -24.17 -4.98
CA LEU A 62 27.99 -23.72 -3.69
C LEU A 62 26.46 -23.71 -3.68
N ASP A 63 25.82 -24.50 -4.55
CA ASP A 63 24.41 -24.78 -4.34
C ASP A 63 24.25 -25.66 -3.09
N GLU A 64 24.07 -24.98 -1.95
CA GLU A 64 23.86 -25.58 -0.63
C GLU A 64 22.54 -26.36 -0.56
N SER A 65 21.67 -26.31 -1.57
CA SER A 65 20.48 -27.15 -1.64
C SER A 65 20.76 -28.58 -2.11
N ASN A 66 21.95 -28.86 -2.63
CA ASN A 66 22.33 -30.18 -3.12
C ASN A 66 23.16 -30.97 -2.10
N ALA A 67 22.57 -32.01 -1.51
CA ALA A 67 23.19 -32.85 -0.49
C ALA A 67 24.53 -33.49 -0.92
N ASN A 68 24.70 -33.80 -2.22
CA ASN A 68 25.96 -34.37 -2.71
C ASN A 68 27.09 -33.33 -2.77
N ASN A 69 26.75 -32.05 -2.97
CA ASN A 69 27.70 -30.94 -3.00
C ASN A 69 28.14 -30.53 -1.60
N GLN A 70 27.25 -30.61 -0.60
CA GLN A 70 27.59 -30.40 0.81
C GLN A 70 28.56 -31.49 1.33
N VAL A 71 28.32 -32.75 0.97
CA VAL A 71 29.23 -33.86 1.29
C VAL A 71 30.59 -33.66 0.62
N ALA A 72 30.62 -33.20 -0.64
CA ALA A 72 31.86 -32.88 -1.34
C ALA A 72 32.63 -31.70 -0.71
N ALA A 73 31.94 -30.64 -0.28
CA ALA A 73 32.53 -29.48 0.40
C ALA A 73 33.10 -29.87 1.78
N TYR A 74 32.39 -30.70 2.54
CA TYR A 74 32.83 -31.21 3.85
C TYR A 74 34.02 -32.18 3.72
N MET A 75 34.04 -33.03 2.69
CA MET A 75 35.18 -33.90 2.36
C MET A 75 36.41 -33.09 1.93
N LEU A 76 36.20 -31.92 1.29
CA LEU A 76 37.26 -30.98 0.92
C LEU A 76 37.85 -30.29 2.14
N ASP A 77 37.02 -29.92 3.12
CA ASP A 77 37.46 -29.38 4.42
C ASP A 77 38.21 -30.43 5.26
N LEU A 78 37.75 -31.69 5.25
CA LEU A 78 38.40 -32.81 5.94
C LEU A 78 39.77 -33.19 5.35
N ALA A 79 39.95 -33.06 4.03
CA ALA A 79 41.21 -33.36 3.36
C ALA A 79 42.33 -32.34 3.67
N LEU A 80 41.99 -31.17 4.23
CA LEU A 80 42.92 -30.09 4.53
C LEU A 80 43.57 -30.19 5.92
N VAL A 81 43.20 -31.18 6.76
CA VAL A 81 43.70 -31.31 8.15
C VAL A 81 44.48 -32.62 8.39
N SER A 82 45.78 -32.54 8.12
CA SER A 82 46.94 -33.12 8.84
C SER A 82 46.96 -34.58 9.37
N ASN A 83 47.85 -35.38 8.74
CA ASN A 83 48.65 -36.52 9.25
C ASN A 83 48.37 -37.90 8.62
N VAL A 84 48.87 -38.08 7.40
CA VAL A 84 48.79 -39.29 6.58
C VAL A 84 49.58 -40.48 7.16
N GLU A 85 50.66 -40.25 7.91
CA GLU A 85 51.45 -41.35 8.48
C GLU A 85 50.73 -42.06 9.63
N ALA A 86 50.06 -41.30 10.51
CA ALA A 86 49.26 -41.87 11.59
C ALA A 86 48.07 -42.69 11.06
N LEU A 87 47.43 -42.23 9.97
CA LEU A 87 46.33 -42.95 9.31
C LEU A 87 46.82 -44.29 8.71
N LYS A 88 47.94 -44.28 7.98
CA LYS A 88 48.53 -45.50 7.40
C LYS A 88 48.92 -46.51 8.47
N ALA A 89 49.47 -46.07 9.60
CA ALA A 89 49.84 -46.94 10.71
C ALA A 89 48.62 -47.62 11.37
N ARG A 90 47.47 -46.93 11.50
CA ARG A 90 46.23 -47.48 12.08
C ARG A 90 45.50 -48.45 11.15
N ILE A 91 45.52 -48.18 9.84
CA ILE A 91 44.99 -49.10 8.83
C ILE A 91 45.81 -50.40 8.81
N ALA A 92 47.16 -50.29 8.85
CA ALA A 92 48.04 -51.46 8.82
C ALA A 92 47.94 -52.33 10.09
N SER A 93 47.75 -51.71 11.26
CA SER A 93 47.66 -52.42 12.55
C SER A 93 46.27 -52.96 12.87
N LYS A 94 45.23 -52.55 12.13
CA LYS A 94 43.80 -52.87 12.40
C LYS A 94 43.36 -52.52 13.83
N THR A 95 44.08 -51.65 14.52
CA THR A 95 43.76 -51.19 15.87
C THR A 95 43.41 -49.71 15.82
N THR A 96 42.15 -49.38 16.08
CA THR A 96 41.71 -48.02 16.36
C THR A 96 41.41 -47.88 17.85
N THR A 97 41.45 -46.66 18.39
CA THR A 97 41.12 -46.43 19.81
C THR A 97 39.65 -46.69 20.14
N PHE A 98 38.77 -46.82 19.12
CA PHE A 98 37.40 -47.29 19.27
C PHE A 98 37.33 -48.62 20.04
N LEU A 99 38.24 -49.56 19.78
CA LEU A 99 38.24 -50.89 20.41
C LEU A 99 38.75 -50.89 21.87
N ALA A 100 39.39 -49.80 22.31
CA ALA A 100 39.93 -49.66 23.66
C ALA A 100 39.03 -48.82 24.59
N GLY A 101 37.91 -48.27 24.08
CA GLY A 101 36.97 -47.47 24.87
C GLY A 101 37.43 -46.02 25.17
N ASN A 102 38.46 -45.52 24.49
CA ASN A 102 38.94 -44.13 24.61
C ASN A 102 38.33 -43.23 23.53
N GLU A 103 38.36 -41.91 23.73
CA GLU A 103 37.90 -40.94 22.70
C GLU A 103 38.65 -41.14 21.36
N PRO A 104 37.92 -41.23 20.23
CA PRO A 104 38.52 -41.48 18.94
C PRO A 104 39.17 -40.22 18.35
N THR A 105 40.32 -40.38 17.69
CA THR A 105 40.95 -39.30 16.93
C THR A 105 40.47 -39.30 15.48
N PHE A 106 40.65 -38.20 14.73
CA PHE A 106 40.26 -38.15 13.31
C PHE A 106 40.96 -39.22 12.43
N ALA A 107 42.17 -39.65 12.81
CA ALA A 107 42.85 -40.76 12.15
C ALA A 107 42.19 -42.13 12.42
N ASP A 108 41.54 -42.30 13.58
CA ASP A 108 40.74 -43.51 13.89
C ASP A 108 39.51 -43.58 13.02
N PHE A 109 38.81 -42.45 12.84
CA PHE A 109 37.62 -42.37 12.02
C PHE A 109 37.93 -42.64 10.54
N GLY A 110 39.02 -42.08 10.03
CA GLY A 110 39.51 -42.37 8.67
C GLY A 110 39.88 -43.85 8.46
N ALA A 111 40.54 -44.47 9.44
CA ALA A 111 40.87 -45.90 9.38
C ALA A 111 39.61 -46.79 9.42
N TRP A 112 38.61 -46.42 10.23
CA TRP A 112 37.33 -47.13 10.30
C TRP A 112 36.56 -47.11 8.97
N CYS A 113 36.46 -45.95 8.30
CA CYS A 113 35.79 -45.84 7.00
C CYS A 113 36.44 -46.73 5.93
N ILE A 114 37.78 -46.79 5.89
CA ILE A 114 38.52 -47.62 4.93
C ILE A 114 38.33 -49.11 5.24
N LEU A 115 38.52 -49.53 6.49
CA LEU A 115 38.30 -50.93 6.91
C LEU A 115 36.85 -51.39 6.70
N LYS A 116 35.89 -50.46 6.81
CA LYS A 116 34.46 -50.69 6.52
C LYS A 116 34.22 -50.92 5.02
N SER A 117 34.86 -50.14 4.16
CA SER A 117 34.76 -50.30 2.70
C SER A 117 35.43 -51.60 2.19
N GLU A 118 36.41 -52.13 2.93
CA GLU A 118 37.09 -53.40 2.64
C GLU A 118 36.33 -54.64 3.14
N GLY A 119 35.13 -54.48 3.72
CA GLY A 119 34.24 -55.59 4.08
C GLY A 119 34.65 -56.39 5.32
N GLN A 120 35.43 -55.82 6.25
CA GLN A 120 35.79 -56.47 7.54
C GLN A 120 34.59 -56.48 8.52
N THR A 121 33.63 -57.38 8.31
CA THR A 121 32.34 -57.44 9.04
C THR A 121 32.44 -57.63 10.56
N ASP A 122 33.44 -58.36 11.05
CA ASP A 122 33.60 -58.62 12.48
C ASP A 122 34.15 -57.40 13.24
N TYR A 123 34.97 -56.59 12.57
CA TYR A 123 35.52 -55.35 13.11
C TYR A 123 34.47 -54.25 13.19
N ILE A 124 33.60 -54.14 12.17
CA ILE A 124 32.49 -53.18 12.13
C ILE A 124 31.52 -53.41 13.30
N LYS A 125 31.14 -54.68 13.55
CA LYS A 125 30.27 -55.03 14.69
C LYS A 125 30.91 -54.73 16.03
N ALA A 126 32.23 -54.91 16.17
CA ALA A 126 32.95 -54.61 17.40
C ALA A 126 33.03 -53.09 17.68
N VAL A 127 33.21 -52.26 16.64
CA VAL A 127 33.26 -50.79 16.78
C VAL A 127 31.86 -50.19 16.98
N GLU A 128 30.85 -50.67 16.26
CA GLU A 128 29.46 -50.20 16.43
C GLU A 128 28.87 -50.56 17.81
N ALA A 129 29.43 -51.55 18.51
CA ALA A 129 29.06 -51.90 19.88
C ALA A 129 29.69 -50.99 20.96
N THR A 130 30.57 -50.06 20.59
CA THR A 130 31.26 -49.17 21.54
C THR A 130 30.41 -47.95 21.90
N ALA A 131 30.53 -47.46 23.14
CA ALA A 131 29.75 -46.32 23.63
C ALA A 131 29.91 -45.03 22.78
N PRO A 132 31.12 -44.65 22.32
CA PRO A 132 31.29 -43.46 21.47
C PRO A 132 30.63 -43.61 20.09
N ALA A 133 30.63 -44.81 19.51
CA ALA A 133 29.96 -45.07 18.24
C ALA A 133 28.44 -45.00 18.37
N GLN A 134 27.88 -45.50 19.48
CA GLN A 134 26.45 -45.37 19.79
C GLN A 134 26.04 -43.91 20.01
N GLU A 135 26.89 -43.09 20.63
CA GLU A 135 26.66 -41.66 20.81
C GLU A 135 26.73 -40.88 19.49
N ALA A 136 27.66 -41.20 18.60
CA ALA A 136 27.75 -40.61 17.27
C ALA A 136 26.57 -41.00 16.36
N ILE A 137 26.06 -42.24 16.45
CA ILE A 137 24.85 -42.69 15.74
C ILE A 137 23.63 -41.91 16.24
N LYS A 138 23.52 -41.69 17.56
CA LYS A 138 22.47 -40.87 18.15
C LYS A 138 22.55 -39.42 17.68
N TRP A 139 23.75 -38.82 17.70
CA TRP A 139 23.97 -37.46 17.21
C TRP A 139 23.65 -37.31 15.72
N ALA A 140 24.00 -38.29 14.88
CA ALA A 140 23.67 -38.28 13.46
C ALA A 140 22.15 -38.39 13.22
N ALA A 141 21.44 -39.18 14.02
CA ALA A 141 19.98 -39.26 13.98
C ALA A 141 19.34 -37.91 14.40
N ASP A 142 19.88 -37.26 15.43
CA ASP A 142 19.44 -35.94 15.87
C ASP A 142 19.73 -34.86 14.81
N LEU A 143 20.85 -34.95 14.08
CA LEU A 143 21.19 -34.02 13.00
C LEU A 143 20.24 -34.15 11.80
N VAL A 144 19.85 -35.37 11.45
CA VAL A 144 18.85 -35.64 10.38
C VAL A 144 17.47 -35.17 10.81
N ALA A 145 17.10 -35.33 12.08
CA ALA A 145 15.84 -34.82 12.62
C ALA A 145 15.78 -33.27 12.63
N ASN A 146 16.93 -32.60 12.68
CA ASN A 146 17.05 -31.14 12.77
C ASN A 146 17.61 -30.48 11.49
N ALA A 147 17.75 -31.23 10.39
CA ALA A 147 18.20 -30.66 9.12
C ALA A 147 17.20 -29.61 8.60
N PRO A 148 17.65 -28.49 7.99
CA PRO A 148 16.76 -27.50 7.43
C PRO A 148 15.85 -28.17 6.38
N LYS A 149 14.55 -28.18 6.61
CA LYS A 149 13.58 -28.57 5.58
C LYS A 149 13.80 -27.66 4.37
N GLU A 150 13.79 -28.20 3.15
CA GLU A 150 13.82 -27.38 1.93
C GLU A 150 12.83 -26.22 2.06
N ALA A 151 13.30 -24.99 1.90
CA ALA A 151 12.45 -23.82 2.06
C ALA A 151 11.32 -23.90 1.03
N LEU A 152 10.08 -24.00 1.52
CA LEU A 152 8.89 -24.05 0.67
C LEU A 152 8.86 -22.82 -0.25
N VAL A 153 8.94 -23.05 -1.56
CA VAL A 153 8.85 -21.98 -2.56
C VAL A 153 7.42 -21.47 -2.62
N ILE A 154 7.24 -20.17 -2.37
CA ILE A 154 5.92 -19.53 -2.45
C ILE A 154 5.58 -19.33 -3.94
N PRO A 155 4.51 -19.96 -4.44
CA PRO A 155 4.16 -19.90 -5.85
C PRO A 155 3.62 -18.52 -6.24
N ASP A 156 3.89 -18.08 -7.45
CA ASP A 156 3.22 -16.93 -8.06
C ASP A 156 1.89 -17.35 -8.70
N ILE A 157 0.87 -16.49 -8.63
CA ILE A 157 -0.44 -16.71 -9.24
C ILE A 157 -0.74 -15.54 -10.21
N PRO A 158 -0.24 -15.61 -11.46
CA PRO A 158 -0.39 -14.53 -12.43
C PRO A 158 -1.85 -14.11 -12.63
N GLY A 159 -2.08 -12.80 -12.82
CA GLY A 159 -3.42 -12.24 -13.08
C GLY A 159 -4.28 -11.98 -11.83
N THR A 160 -3.81 -12.35 -10.63
CA THR A 160 -4.48 -12.04 -9.35
C THR A 160 -4.02 -10.72 -8.72
N GLY A 161 -2.88 -10.19 -9.18
CA GLY A 161 -2.16 -9.11 -8.52
C GLY A 161 -1.64 -9.48 -7.13
N SER A 162 -1.49 -10.77 -6.84
CA SER A 162 -0.85 -11.29 -5.63
C SER A 162 0.63 -10.90 -5.63
N ASP A 163 1.13 -10.41 -4.50
CA ASP A 163 2.55 -10.12 -4.33
C ASP A 163 2.98 -10.45 -2.88
N PRO A 164 3.46 -11.69 -2.64
CA PRO A 164 3.95 -12.10 -1.32
C PRO A 164 5.08 -11.22 -0.76
N SER A 165 5.78 -10.43 -1.58
CA SER A 165 6.88 -9.56 -1.15
C SER A 165 6.42 -8.24 -0.52
N THR A 166 5.17 -7.83 -0.79
CA THR A 166 4.56 -6.60 -0.26
C THR A 166 3.30 -6.85 0.55
N ASN A 167 2.73 -8.06 0.47
CA ASN A 167 1.57 -8.49 1.21
C ASN A 167 1.82 -9.85 1.89
N PRO A 168 1.87 -9.92 3.24
CA PRO A 168 2.17 -11.18 3.92
C PRO A 168 1.03 -12.20 3.74
N MET A 169 -0.22 -11.74 3.57
CA MET A 169 -1.38 -12.62 3.38
C MET A 169 -1.35 -13.36 2.04
N ASP A 170 -0.70 -12.79 1.02
CA ASP A 170 -0.57 -13.40 -0.29
C ASP A 170 0.29 -14.68 -0.25
N THR A 171 1.22 -14.78 0.70
CA THR A 171 1.96 -16.02 0.94
C THR A 171 1.02 -17.19 1.25
N PHE A 172 0.11 -16.98 2.20
CA PHE A 172 -0.85 -18.01 2.61
C PHE A 172 -1.89 -18.28 1.53
N LYS A 173 -2.41 -17.23 0.89
CA LYS A 173 -3.39 -17.37 -0.20
C LYS A 173 -2.81 -18.14 -1.39
N ASN A 174 -1.58 -17.87 -1.80
CA ASN A 174 -0.96 -18.56 -2.94
C ASN A 174 -0.75 -20.05 -2.65
N LEU A 175 -0.30 -20.40 -1.44
CA LEU A 175 -0.13 -21.79 -1.02
C LEU A 175 -1.46 -22.56 -0.97
N ILE A 176 -2.53 -21.94 -0.46
CA ILE A 176 -3.88 -22.51 -0.49
C ILE A 176 -4.34 -22.68 -1.94
N THR A 177 -4.20 -21.64 -2.75
CA THR A 177 -4.65 -21.62 -4.15
C THR A 177 -4.09 -22.77 -4.95
N VAL A 178 -2.78 -23.02 -4.90
CA VAL A 178 -2.16 -24.09 -5.70
C VAL A 178 -2.72 -25.47 -5.34
N GLN A 179 -2.84 -25.77 -4.04
CA GLN A 179 -3.37 -27.07 -3.62
C GLN A 179 -4.85 -27.23 -3.99
N ILE A 180 -5.68 -26.21 -3.74
CA ILE A 180 -7.12 -26.28 -4.03
C ILE A 180 -7.40 -26.30 -5.53
N ALA A 181 -6.65 -25.54 -6.32
CA ALA A 181 -6.75 -25.57 -7.77
C ALA A 181 -6.40 -26.95 -8.32
N ALA A 182 -5.38 -27.60 -7.78
CA ALA A 182 -5.00 -28.97 -8.16
C ALA A 182 -6.08 -30.00 -7.78
N LEU A 183 -6.64 -29.93 -6.57
CA LEU A 183 -7.70 -30.83 -6.12
C LEU A 183 -8.98 -30.72 -6.96
N GLY A 184 -9.33 -29.50 -7.39
CA GLY A 184 -10.55 -29.23 -8.14
C GLY A 184 -10.39 -29.16 -9.66
N ASN A 185 -9.16 -29.27 -10.18
CA ASN A 185 -8.81 -28.93 -11.56
C ASN A 185 -9.41 -27.57 -12.00
N LEU A 186 -9.17 -26.54 -11.18
CA LEU A 186 -9.73 -25.19 -11.33
C LEU A 186 -8.68 -24.19 -11.81
N ASP A 187 -9.16 -23.09 -12.39
CA ASP A 187 -8.32 -21.92 -12.64
C ASP A 187 -7.85 -21.34 -11.28
N PRO A 188 -6.52 -21.26 -11.03
CA PRO A 188 -5.96 -20.68 -9.81
C PRO A 188 -6.45 -19.26 -9.52
N VAL A 189 -6.74 -18.45 -10.55
CA VAL A 189 -7.23 -17.07 -10.38
C VAL A 189 -8.61 -17.08 -9.70
N ILE A 190 -9.50 -17.98 -10.12
CA ILE A 190 -10.85 -18.12 -9.54
C ILE A 190 -10.74 -18.58 -8.09
N VAL A 191 -9.84 -19.53 -7.79
CA VAL A 191 -9.63 -20.03 -6.43
C VAL A 191 -9.09 -18.91 -5.53
N TYR A 192 -8.04 -18.20 -5.95
CA TYR A 192 -7.47 -17.10 -5.18
C TYR A 192 -8.52 -16.02 -4.87
N GLN A 193 -9.34 -15.64 -5.84
CA GLN A 193 -10.42 -14.66 -5.65
C GLN A 193 -11.55 -15.16 -4.74
N ALA A 194 -11.70 -16.46 -4.55
CA ALA A 194 -12.70 -17.06 -3.68
C ALA A 194 -12.25 -17.16 -2.21
N ILE A 195 -10.95 -16.97 -1.92
CA ILE A 195 -10.41 -16.96 -0.56
C ILE A 195 -10.85 -15.68 0.15
N ASP A 196 -11.40 -15.83 1.34
CA ASP A 196 -11.97 -14.77 2.17
C ASP A 196 -11.67 -15.03 3.66
N ASN A 197 -12.04 -14.10 4.53
CA ASN A 197 -12.02 -14.33 5.96
C ASN A 197 -13.13 -15.33 6.36
N PRO A 198 -12.88 -16.22 7.33
CA PRO A 198 -13.90 -17.12 7.84
C PRO A 198 -14.99 -16.34 8.61
N ARG A 199 -16.15 -16.96 8.79
CA ARG A 199 -17.28 -16.37 9.56
C ARG A 199 -16.94 -16.08 11.03
N SER A 200 -15.98 -16.83 11.59
CA SER A 200 -15.48 -16.70 12.95
C SER A 200 -14.04 -17.20 12.97
N LEU A 201 -13.20 -16.62 13.83
CA LEU A 201 -11.80 -17.06 14.03
C LEU A 201 -11.69 -18.47 14.62
N GLU A 202 -12.77 -19.00 15.23
CA GLU A 202 -12.84 -20.40 15.64
C GLU A 202 -12.69 -21.35 14.44
N ASN A 203 -13.22 -20.93 13.29
CA ASN A 203 -13.18 -21.67 12.04
C ASN A 203 -11.85 -21.48 11.28
N GLY A 204 -10.82 -20.88 11.85
CA GLY A 204 -9.52 -20.66 11.20
C GLY A 204 -9.25 -19.20 10.86
N ASP A 205 -8.32 -18.95 9.95
CA ASP A 205 -7.85 -17.61 9.57
C ASP A 205 -8.19 -17.24 8.11
N LEU A 206 -8.36 -18.25 7.23
CA LEU A 206 -8.82 -18.08 5.84
C LEU A 206 -9.86 -19.15 5.50
N ALA A 207 -10.76 -18.84 4.56
CA ALA A 207 -11.77 -19.79 4.11
C ALA A 207 -12.13 -19.61 2.64
N ILE A 208 -12.64 -20.69 2.03
CA ILE A 208 -13.27 -20.69 0.71
C ILE A 208 -14.71 -21.19 0.87
N ALA A 209 -15.66 -20.38 0.45
CA ALA A 209 -17.03 -20.83 0.26
C ALA A 209 -17.14 -21.58 -1.07
N LEU A 210 -17.19 -22.92 -1.05
CA LEU A 210 -17.19 -23.72 -2.29
C LEU A 210 -18.31 -23.36 -3.30
N PRO A 211 -19.51 -22.87 -2.91
CA PRO A 211 -20.48 -22.38 -3.87
C PRO A 211 -19.96 -21.25 -4.79
N ARG A 212 -18.97 -20.45 -4.35
CA ARG A 212 -18.33 -19.41 -5.19
C ARG A 212 -17.56 -20.01 -6.37
N LEU A 213 -17.08 -21.25 -6.25
CA LEU A 213 -16.33 -21.95 -7.29
C LEU A 213 -17.23 -22.62 -8.35
N ARG A 214 -18.57 -22.58 -8.18
CA ARG A 214 -19.57 -23.12 -9.13
C ARG A 214 -19.33 -24.58 -9.54
N LEU A 215 -18.85 -25.39 -8.58
CA LEU A 215 -18.59 -26.82 -8.77
C LEU A 215 -19.89 -27.61 -8.96
N LYS A 216 -19.83 -28.69 -9.74
CA LYS A 216 -20.92 -29.67 -9.83
C LYS A 216 -20.88 -30.60 -8.61
N GLY A 217 -22.03 -30.91 -8.03
CA GLY A 217 -22.16 -31.82 -6.88
C GLY A 217 -22.54 -31.10 -5.59
N ASN A 218 -22.48 -31.81 -4.46
CA ASN A 218 -22.81 -31.26 -3.15
C ASN A 218 -21.60 -30.52 -2.55
N PRO A 219 -21.63 -29.18 -2.40
CA PRO A 219 -20.50 -28.41 -1.90
C PRO A 219 -20.02 -28.83 -0.51
N ALA A 220 -20.91 -29.32 0.37
CA ALA A 220 -20.51 -29.75 1.71
C ALA A 220 -19.71 -31.07 1.68
N ALA A 221 -20.05 -31.97 0.76
CA ALA A 221 -19.29 -33.20 0.58
C ALA A 221 -17.90 -32.92 0.01
N ILE A 222 -17.81 -32.04 -1.00
CA ILE A 222 -16.55 -31.62 -1.61
C ILE A 222 -15.65 -30.93 -0.58
N ALA A 223 -16.20 -30.04 0.26
CA ALA A 223 -15.42 -29.35 1.29
C ALA A 223 -14.80 -30.35 2.27
N LYS A 224 -15.55 -31.36 2.69
CA LYS A 224 -15.04 -32.41 3.58
C LYS A 224 -13.94 -33.24 2.93
N GLU A 225 -14.10 -33.61 1.66
CA GLU A 225 -13.11 -34.36 0.89
C GLU A 225 -11.82 -33.56 0.69
N TRP A 226 -11.92 -32.30 0.30
CA TRP A 226 -10.78 -31.43 0.05
C TRP A 226 -10.05 -31.06 1.34
N ALA A 227 -10.77 -30.85 2.46
CA ALA A 227 -10.14 -30.65 3.76
C ALA A 227 -9.27 -31.84 4.18
N ALA A 228 -9.77 -33.06 3.94
CA ALA A 228 -9.02 -34.29 4.26
C ALA A 228 -7.84 -34.54 3.31
N SER A 229 -7.93 -34.07 2.06
CA SER A 229 -6.89 -34.23 1.04
C SER A 229 -5.84 -33.11 1.04
N PHE A 230 -6.13 -31.98 1.71
CA PHE A 230 -5.19 -30.87 1.82
C PHE A 230 -3.98 -31.30 2.64
N VAL A 231 -2.78 -30.92 2.19
CA VAL A 231 -1.52 -31.28 2.86
C VAL A 231 -1.01 -30.07 3.65
N PRO A 232 -1.05 -30.11 5.00
CA PRO A 232 -0.48 -29.04 5.84
C PRO A 232 1.01 -28.85 5.60
N ASN A 233 1.50 -27.65 5.87
CA ASN A 233 2.90 -27.27 5.76
C ASN A 233 3.28 -26.26 6.85
N ASP A 234 4.50 -25.73 6.79
CA ASP A 234 5.00 -24.80 7.82
C ASP A 234 4.24 -23.45 7.85
N TYR A 235 3.39 -23.14 6.85
CA TYR A 235 2.57 -21.93 6.77
C TYR A 235 1.08 -22.17 7.01
N ILE A 236 0.53 -23.29 6.54
CA ILE A 236 -0.88 -23.70 6.73
C ILE A 236 -0.89 -24.96 7.59
N THR A 237 -1.27 -24.81 8.86
CA THR A 237 -1.14 -25.88 9.86
C THR A 237 -2.31 -26.87 9.83
N GLU A 238 -3.47 -26.44 9.33
CA GLU A 238 -4.70 -27.23 9.35
C GLU A 238 -5.63 -26.82 8.20
N SER A 239 -6.36 -27.80 7.66
CA SER A 239 -7.55 -27.56 6.84
C SER A 239 -8.73 -28.31 7.43
N SER A 240 -9.90 -27.67 7.48
CA SER A 240 -11.13 -28.25 8.01
C SER A 240 -12.35 -27.84 7.20
N SER A 241 -13.46 -28.57 7.34
CA SER A 241 -14.71 -28.25 6.63
C SER A 241 -15.82 -27.92 7.62
N ALA A 242 -16.59 -26.87 7.34
CA ALA A 242 -17.80 -26.52 8.08
C ALA A 242 -18.96 -26.30 7.11
N GLY A 243 -19.76 -27.34 6.87
CA GLY A 243 -20.79 -27.31 5.82
C GLY A 243 -20.15 -27.06 4.44
N PRO A 244 -20.60 -26.07 3.65
CA PRO A 244 -20.05 -25.77 2.33
C PRO A 244 -18.75 -24.92 2.36
N PHE A 245 -18.17 -24.69 3.54
CA PHE A 245 -16.96 -23.90 3.72
C PHE A 245 -15.75 -24.80 3.94
N LEU A 246 -14.67 -24.50 3.22
CA LEU A 246 -13.36 -25.07 3.42
C LEU A 246 -12.49 -24.02 4.14
N ASN A 247 -12.00 -24.37 5.32
CA ASN A 247 -11.35 -23.48 6.25
C ASN A 247 -9.86 -23.84 6.38
N PHE A 248 -9.03 -22.84 6.69
CA PHE A 248 -7.58 -22.99 6.82
C PHE A 248 -7.09 -22.24 8.06
N ARG A 249 -6.22 -22.90 8.85
CA ARG A 249 -5.52 -22.29 9.97
C ARG A 249 -4.09 -21.99 9.57
N ILE A 250 -3.65 -20.76 9.78
CA ILE A 250 -2.29 -20.34 9.42
C ILE A 250 -1.33 -20.50 10.60
N ASN A 251 -0.06 -20.71 10.30
CA ASN A 251 1.00 -20.70 11.29
C ASN A 251 1.21 -19.25 11.78
N LYS A 252 0.87 -19.01 13.05
CA LYS A 252 0.99 -17.70 13.69
C LYS A 252 2.42 -17.19 13.68
N THR A 253 3.41 -18.04 13.95
CA THR A 253 4.83 -17.65 13.94
C THR A 253 5.27 -17.22 12.54
N ALA A 254 4.79 -17.90 11.49
CA ALA A 254 5.07 -17.50 10.11
C ALA A 254 4.42 -16.13 9.79
N LEU A 255 3.16 -15.93 10.19
CA LEU A 255 2.46 -14.66 10.00
C LEU A 255 3.20 -13.50 10.69
N ILE A 256 3.64 -13.71 11.93
CA ILE A 256 4.36 -12.71 12.72
C ILE A 256 5.66 -12.32 12.03
N LYS A 257 6.48 -13.32 11.65
CA LYS A 257 7.77 -13.09 10.99
C LYS A 257 7.61 -12.36 9.66
N LEU A 258 6.69 -12.80 8.80
CA LEU A 258 6.44 -12.17 7.51
C LEU A 258 5.95 -10.73 7.68
N THR A 259 4.95 -10.53 8.53
CA THR A 259 4.32 -9.21 8.73
C THR A 259 5.32 -8.22 9.32
N LEU A 260 5.94 -8.52 10.46
CA LEU A 260 6.86 -7.58 11.12
C LEU A 260 8.14 -7.34 10.29
N GLY A 261 8.61 -8.35 9.54
CA GLY A 261 9.72 -8.18 8.60
C GLY A 261 9.37 -7.26 7.43
N GLN A 262 8.16 -7.36 6.89
CA GLN A 262 7.70 -6.46 5.84
C GLN A 262 7.47 -5.03 6.35
N VAL A 263 6.90 -4.84 7.55
CA VAL A 263 6.79 -3.50 8.14
C VAL A 263 8.18 -2.90 8.38
N SER A 264 9.13 -3.69 8.90
CA SER A 264 10.52 -3.25 9.13
C SER A 264 11.23 -2.81 7.85
N SER A 265 11.02 -3.53 6.75
CA SER A 265 11.68 -3.21 5.47
C SER A 265 11.00 -2.08 4.69
N LYS A 266 9.67 -1.91 4.80
CA LYS A 266 8.91 -0.95 4.00
C LYS A 266 8.56 0.33 4.75
N VAL A 267 8.41 0.26 6.07
CA VAL A 267 8.05 1.36 6.97
C VAL A 267 6.84 2.14 6.45
N GLU A 268 7.03 3.37 5.97
CA GLU A 268 5.94 4.22 5.46
C GLU A 268 5.33 3.72 4.14
N LYS A 269 6.05 2.86 3.41
CA LYS A 269 5.56 2.19 2.20
C LYS A 269 4.91 0.84 2.48
N TYR A 270 4.78 0.41 3.74
CA TYR A 270 4.04 -0.81 4.05
C TYR A 270 2.59 -0.68 3.59
N GLY A 271 2.07 -1.68 2.88
CA GLY A 271 0.78 -1.65 2.21
C GLY A 271 0.79 -1.08 0.78
N HIS A 272 1.90 -0.50 0.32
CA HIS A 272 2.02 -0.07 -1.07
C HIS A 272 2.29 -1.27 -1.99
N ASN A 273 1.80 -1.19 -3.23
CA ASN A 273 2.00 -2.19 -4.27
C ASN A 273 2.23 -1.53 -5.64
N SER A 274 2.45 -2.35 -6.67
CA SER A 274 2.78 -1.91 -8.03
C SER A 274 1.70 -2.19 -9.07
N LEU A 275 0.43 -2.31 -8.66
CA LEU A 275 -0.68 -2.65 -9.58
C LEU A 275 -0.88 -1.63 -10.70
N GLY A 276 -0.59 -0.35 -10.44
CA GLY A 276 -0.65 0.72 -11.42
C GLY A 276 0.40 0.61 -12.51
N ASN A 277 1.56 0.02 -12.20
CA ASN A 277 2.68 -0.21 -13.13
C ASN A 277 3.00 1.02 -14.01
N GLY A 278 3.04 2.22 -13.41
CA GLY A 278 3.35 3.48 -14.11
C GLY A 278 2.21 4.10 -14.93
N LYS A 279 1.00 3.53 -14.89
CA LYS A 279 -0.20 4.13 -15.49
C LYS A 279 -0.53 5.47 -14.84
N THR A 280 -1.12 6.38 -15.62
CA THR A 280 -1.45 7.74 -15.17
C THR A 280 -2.93 7.90 -14.87
N VAL A 281 -3.26 8.47 -13.71
CA VAL A 281 -4.63 8.83 -13.32
C VAL A 281 -4.73 10.31 -13.01
N ILE A 282 -5.77 10.97 -13.55
CA ILE A 282 -6.16 12.32 -13.14
C ILE A 282 -7.27 12.20 -12.09
N VAL A 283 -7.15 12.91 -10.96
CA VAL A 283 -8.22 13.03 -9.97
C VAL A 283 -8.63 14.49 -9.88
N GLU A 284 -9.82 14.79 -10.40
CA GLU A 284 -10.44 16.11 -10.30
C GLU A 284 -11.34 16.16 -9.05
N PHE A 285 -11.07 17.11 -8.15
CA PHE A 285 -11.82 17.23 -6.91
C PHE A 285 -11.75 18.65 -6.32
N SER A 286 -12.59 18.88 -5.30
CA SER A 286 -12.89 20.17 -4.69
C SER A 286 -13.63 21.11 -5.63
N SER A 287 -12.98 21.54 -6.72
CA SER A 287 -13.54 22.35 -7.81
C SER A 287 -14.53 23.45 -7.35
N PRO A 288 -14.21 24.28 -6.34
CA PRO A 288 -15.13 25.28 -5.84
C PRO A 288 -15.32 26.41 -6.87
N ASN A 289 -16.41 27.14 -6.70
CA ASN A 289 -16.60 28.42 -7.38
C ASN A 289 -15.92 29.52 -6.55
N ILE A 290 -14.98 30.25 -7.15
CA ILE A 290 -14.17 31.20 -6.38
C ILE A 290 -14.95 32.42 -5.88
N ALA A 291 -16.11 32.71 -6.49
CA ALA A 291 -17.01 33.78 -6.04
C ALA A 291 -17.91 33.34 -4.88
N LYS A 292 -17.74 32.11 -4.38
CA LYS A 292 -18.48 31.59 -3.23
C LYS A 292 -17.50 31.13 -2.14
N PRO A 293 -17.85 31.35 -0.87
CA PRO A 293 -17.00 30.99 0.24
C PRO A 293 -16.97 29.46 0.42
N PHE A 294 -15.85 28.98 0.93
CA PHE A 294 -15.59 27.57 1.13
C PHE A 294 -16.33 27.05 2.38
N HIS A 295 -17.57 26.60 2.21
CA HIS A 295 -18.38 26.00 3.28
C HIS A 295 -18.15 24.49 3.44
N ALA A 296 -18.67 23.88 4.52
CA ALA A 296 -18.49 22.44 4.82
C ALA A 296 -18.93 21.49 3.68
N GLY A 297 -19.88 21.88 2.82
CA GLY A 297 -20.22 21.09 1.63
C GLY A 297 -19.04 20.86 0.65
N HIS A 298 -18.08 21.79 0.56
CA HIS A 298 -16.89 21.63 -0.29
C HIS A 298 -15.83 20.73 0.35
N LEU A 299 -15.87 20.55 1.68
CA LEU A 299 -14.97 19.66 2.41
C LEU A 299 -15.06 18.23 1.87
N ARG A 300 -16.28 17.76 1.56
CA ARG A 300 -16.51 16.37 1.13
C ARG A 300 -15.74 16.00 -0.14
N SER A 301 -15.95 16.74 -1.23
CA SER A 301 -15.20 16.51 -2.47
C SER A 301 -13.68 16.63 -2.22
N THR A 302 -13.29 17.58 -1.37
CA THR A 302 -11.89 17.86 -1.04
C THR A 302 -11.18 16.67 -0.39
N ILE A 303 -11.72 16.14 0.70
CA ILE A 303 -11.09 15.05 1.45
C ILE A 303 -11.25 13.70 0.75
N ILE A 304 -12.38 13.47 0.06
CA ILE A 304 -12.61 12.24 -0.72
C ILE A 304 -11.66 12.18 -1.90
N GLY A 305 -11.47 13.29 -2.62
CA GLY A 305 -10.56 13.33 -3.76
C GLY A 305 -9.09 13.17 -3.36
N ALA A 306 -8.68 13.79 -2.24
CA ALA A 306 -7.35 13.55 -1.68
C ALA A 306 -7.15 12.09 -1.27
N PHE A 307 -8.15 11.47 -0.64
CA PHE A 307 -8.13 10.04 -0.31
C PHE A 307 -8.02 9.16 -1.56
N VAL A 308 -8.80 9.44 -2.60
CA VAL A 308 -8.71 8.73 -3.88
C VAL A 308 -7.30 8.84 -4.46
N ARG A 309 -6.71 10.04 -4.46
CA ARG A 309 -5.32 10.22 -4.90
C ARG A 309 -4.35 9.34 -4.09
N ASN A 310 -4.45 9.35 -2.76
CA ASN A 310 -3.60 8.53 -1.91
C ASN A 310 -3.74 7.02 -2.19
N ILE A 311 -4.94 6.53 -2.52
CA ILE A 311 -5.16 5.14 -2.93
C ILE A 311 -4.35 4.84 -4.19
N TYR A 312 -4.44 5.69 -5.21
CA TYR A 312 -3.74 5.45 -6.48
C TYR A 312 -2.22 5.52 -6.32
N ASP A 313 -1.71 6.49 -5.54
CA ASP A 313 -0.27 6.58 -5.19
C ASP A 313 0.22 5.29 -4.52
N ALA A 314 -0.52 4.80 -3.51
CA ALA A 314 -0.16 3.59 -2.78
C ALA A 314 -0.23 2.32 -3.65
N ASN A 315 -1.04 2.34 -4.71
CA ASN A 315 -1.14 1.24 -5.67
C ASN A 315 -0.21 1.42 -6.89
N GLY A 316 0.75 2.35 -6.85
CA GLY A 316 1.81 2.48 -7.85
C GLY A 316 1.39 3.15 -9.16
N TRP A 317 0.36 4.00 -9.12
CA TRP A 317 -0.02 4.86 -10.25
C TRP A 317 0.67 6.22 -10.18
N ASN A 318 0.87 6.85 -11.33
CA ASN A 318 1.24 8.25 -11.43
C ASN A 318 -0.04 9.10 -11.31
N THR A 319 -0.18 9.85 -10.23
CA THR A 319 -1.37 10.67 -9.99
C THR A 319 -1.15 12.11 -10.41
N ILE A 320 -2.21 12.72 -10.96
CA ILE A 320 -2.30 14.15 -11.24
C ILE A 320 -3.54 14.68 -10.55
N THR A 321 -3.34 15.52 -9.56
CA THR A 321 -4.41 16.21 -8.83
C THR A 321 -4.80 17.49 -9.54
N MET A 322 -6.08 17.63 -9.84
CA MET A 322 -6.62 18.79 -10.53
C MET A 322 -7.74 19.43 -9.72
N ASN A 323 -7.63 20.75 -9.54
CA ASN A 323 -8.72 21.57 -9.06
C ASN A 323 -9.31 22.33 -10.25
N TYR A 324 -10.54 22.01 -10.65
CA TYR A 324 -11.20 22.63 -11.80
C TYR A 324 -12.13 23.74 -11.31
N LEU A 325 -11.57 24.94 -11.14
CA LEU A 325 -12.27 26.04 -10.51
C LEU A 325 -13.47 26.50 -11.36
N GLY A 326 -14.60 26.75 -10.68
CA GLY A 326 -15.75 27.44 -11.24
C GLY A 326 -15.42 28.93 -11.40
N ASP A 327 -14.55 29.24 -12.34
CA ASP A 327 -13.91 30.55 -12.50
C ASP A 327 -14.40 31.34 -13.72
N TRP A 328 -15.53 30.96 -14.31
CA TRP A 328 -16.10 31.61 -15.48
C TRP A 328 -17.64 31.68 -15.39
N GLY A 329 -18.24 32.81 -15.79
CA GLY A 329 -19.70 32.97 -15.86
C GLY A 329 -20.23 34.30 -15.32
N LYS A 330 -21.56 34.50 -15.44
CA LYS A 330 -22.26 35.75 -15.02
C LYS A 330 -21.95 36.18 -13.58
N GLN A 331 -21.65 35.24 -12.68
CA GLN A 331 -21.31 35.53 -11.29
C GLN A 331 -20.08 36.45 -11.18
N TYR A 332 -19.14 36.37 -12.12
CA TYR A 332 -18.01 37.29 -12.19
C TYR A 332 -18.37 38.67 -12.69
N GLY A 333 -19.24 38.76 -13.69
CA GLY A 333 -19.74 40.06 -14.12
C GLY A 333 -20.42 40.79 -12.96
N LEU A 334 -21.16 40.05 -12.13
CA LEU A 334 -21.77 40.59 -10.93
C LEU A 334 -20.73 40.99 -9.87
N LEU A 335 -19.71 40.15 -9.66
CA LEU A 335 -18.60 40.45 -8.75
C LEU A 335 -17.81 41.68 -9.17
N ALA A 336 -17.56 41.87 -10.47
CA ALA A 336 -16.83 43.01 -11.01
C ALA A 336 -17.63 44.32 -10.87
N VAL A 337 -18.92 44.31 -11.20
CA VAL A 337 -19.83 45.44 -10.96
C VAL A 337 -19.91 45.75 -9.46
N GLY A 338 -20.01 44.71 -8.62
CA GLY A 338 -20.00 44.86 -7.18
C GLY A 338 -18.69 45.45 -6.65
N PHE A 339 -17.55 45.02 -7.18
CA PHE A 339 -16.23 45.49 -6.75
C PHE A 339 -16.00 46.95 -7.12
N ALA A 340 -16.55 47.43 -8.24
CA ALA A 340 -16.52 48.85 -8.57
C ALA A 340 -17.27 49.72 -7.53
N LYS A 341 -18.28 49.17 -6.85
CA LYS A 341 -19.11 49.88 -5.87
C LYS A 341 -18.67 49.69 -4.42
N TYR A 342 -18.24 48.49 -4.08
CA TYR A 342 -17.96 48.05 -2.70
C TYR A 342 -16.55 47.49 -2.50
N GLY A 343 -15.77 47.38 -3.57
CA GLY A 343 -14.43 46.83 -3.56
C GLY A 343 -13.43 47.70 -2.82
N SER A 344 -12.39 47.06 -2.31
CA SER A 344 -11.25 47.67 -1.65
C SER A 344 -10.05 46.80 -1.96
N GLU A 345 -9.02 47.38 -2.56
CA GLU A 345 -7.80 46.64 -2.90
C GLU A 345 -7.07 46.16 -1.64
N GLU A 346 -7.07 46.97 -0.58
CA GLU A 346 -6.48 46.64 0.72
C GLU A 346 -7.14 45.39 1.33
N LYS A 347 -8.48 45.34 1.33
CA LYS A 347 -9.22 44.17 1.84
C LYS A 347 -9.07 42.95 0.93
N LEU A 348 -9.04 43.17 -0.39
CA LEU A 348 -8.83 42.10 -1.37
C LEU A 348 -7.47 41.43 -1.18
N VAL A 349 -6.41 42.19 -0.87
CA VAL A 349 -5.08 41.64 -0.60
C VAL A 349 -5.04 40.92 0.76
N ALA A 350 -5.73 41.44 1.77
CA ALA A 350 -5.74 40.87 3.12
C ALA A 350 -6.49 39.53 3.20
N ASP A 351 -7.70 39.46 2.64
CA ASP A 351 -8.51 38.24 2.60
C ASP A 351 -9.38 38.22 1.33
N PRO A 352 -8.84 37.70 0.21
CA PRO A 352 -9.52 37.76 -1.08
C PRO A 352 -10.88 37.06 -1.06
N ILE A 353 -10.97 35.88 -0.45
CA ILE A 353 -12.18 35.06 -0.47
C ILE A 353 -13.29 35.75 0.34
N LYS A 354 -12.98 36.21 1.54
CA LYS A 354 -13.95 36.89 2.41
C LYS A 354 -14.40 38.21 1.82
N HIS A 355 -13.47 39.05 1.36
CA HIS A 355 -13.83 40.35 0.80
C HIS A 355 -14.64 40.21 -0.51
N LEU A 356 -14.27 39.28 -1.40
CA LEU A 356 -15.07 39.01 -2.61
C LEU A 356 -16.46 38.46 -2.25
N TYR A 357 -16.59 37.66 -1.19
CA TYR A 357 -17.89 37.22 -0.69
C TYR A 357 -18.74 38.39 -0.17
N ASP A 358 -18.16 39.29 0.63
CA ASP A 358 -18.86 40.47 1.15
C ASP A 358 -19.36 41.36 0.00
N VAL A 359 -18.50 41.59 -1.01
CA VAL A 359 -18.86 42.29 -2.24
C VAL A 359 -20.00 41.57 -2.98
N TYR A 360 -19.91 40.25 -3.12
CA TYR A 360 -20.94 39.43 -3.77
C TYR A 360 -22.29 39.53 -3.05
N VAL A 361 -22.31 39.47 -1.72
CA VAL A 361 -23.53 39.60 -0.92
C VAL A 361 -24.14 40.99 -1.08
N ALA A 362 -23.32 42.04 -0.99
CA ALA A 362 -23.78 43.42 -1.14
C ALA A 362 -24.40 43.67 -2.52
N ILE A 363 -23.73 43.25 -3.60
CA ILE A 363 -24.23 43.48 -4.96
C ILE A 363 -25.44 42.60 -5.30
N ASN A 364 -25.57 41.39 -4.73
CA ASN A 364 -26.78 40.58 -4.91
C ASN A 364 -27.99 41.19 -4.22
N LYS A 365 -27.79 41.84 -3.07
CA LYS A 365 -28.85 42.59 -2.40
C LYS A 365 -29.34 43.72 -3.30
N ASP A 366 -28.41 44.52 -3.83
CA ASP A 366 -28.76 45.60 -4.75
C ASP A 366 -29.45 45.08 -6.03
N ALA A 367 -28.99 43.96 -6.58
CA ALA A 367 -29.59 43.36 -7.78
C ALA A 367 -31.02 42.84 -7.54
N GLY A 368 -31.40 42.59 -6.28
CA GLY A 368 -32.78 42.30 -5.91
C GLY A 368 -33.69 43.52 -5.96
N ASP A 369 -33.12 44.72 -5.80
CA ASP A 369 -33.82 46.00 -5.79
C ASP A 369 -33.72 46.74 -7.15
N ASP A 370 -32.65 46.51 -7.92
CA ASP A 370 -32.34 47.14 -9.21
C ASP A 370 -31.99 46.09 -10.29
N GLU A 371 -32.92 45.85 -11.20
CA GLU A 371 -32.76 44.88 -12.30
C GLU A 371 -31.63 45.27 -13.28
N THR A 372 -31.23 46.54 -13.37
CA THR A 372 -30.18 46.99 -14.30
C THR A 372 -28.81 46.42 -13.96
N ILE A 373 -28.57 46.05 -12.71
CA ILE A 373 -27.33 45.42 -12.26
C ILE A 373 -27.13 44.07 -12.95
N HIS A 374 -28.20 43.32 -13.21
CA HIS A 374 -28.10 42.07 -13.96
C HIS A 374 -27.71 42.28 -15.42
N ASP A 375 -28.08 43.41 -16.03
CA ASP A 375 -27.67 43.78 -17.38
C ASP A 375 -26.21 44.23 -17.42
N GLN A 376 -25.78 45.03 -16.44
CA GLN A 376 -24.37 45.40 -16.30
C GLN A 376 -23.48 44.16 -16.10
N ALA A 377 -23.90 43.22 -15.26
CA ALA A 377 -23.18 41.96 -15.05
C ALA A 377 -23.11 41.11 -16.34
N ARG A 378 -24.20 41.03 -17.11
CA ARG A 378 -24.20 40.35 -18.42
C ARG A 378 -23.27 41.03 -19.41
N SER A 379 -23.30 42.37 -19.47
CA SER A 379 -22.43 43.16 -20.34
C SER A 379 -20.95 42.97 -19.98
N TYR A 380 -20.62 43.00 -18.69
CA TYR A 380 -19.25 42.77 -18.22
C TYR A 380 -18.77 41.36 -18.57
N PHE A 381 -19.60 40.34 -18.35
CA PHE A 381 -19.24 38.97 -18.72
C PHE A 381 -19.02 38.82 -20.22
N LYS A 382 -19.87 39.45 -21.05
CA LYS A 382 -19.66 39.48 -22.51
C LYS A 382 -18.32 40.10 -22.90
N LYS A 383 -17.91 41.20 -22.26
CA LYS A 383 -16.57 41.78 -22.49
C LYS A 383 -15.45 40.78 -22.21
N MET A 384 -15.57 39.98 -21.15
CA MET A 384 -14.59 38.93 -20.85
C MET A 384 -14.55 37.86 -21.95
N GLU A 385 -15.70 37.45 -22.47
CA GLU A 385 -15.79 36.49 -23.58
C GLU A 385 -15.23 37.05 -24.90
N ASP A 386 -15.42 38.35 -25.15
CA ASP A 386 -14.90 39.07 -26.32
C ASP A 386 -13.38 39.37 -26.21
N GLY A 387 -12.75 39.04 -25.08
CA GLY A 387 -11.31 39.18 -24.87
C GLY A 387 -10.86 40.58 -24.41
N ASP A 388 -11.76 41.38 -23.82
CA ASP A 388 -11.44 42.69 -23.27
C ASP A 388 -10.40 42.59 -22.14
N GLU A 389 -9.24 43.21 -22.36
CA GLU A 389 -8.08 43.03 -21.49
C GLU A 389 -8.25 43.71 -20.12
N GLU A 390 -9.02 44.79 -20.01
CA GLU A 390 -9.31 45.41 -18.71
C GLU A 390 -10.22 44.49 -17.88
N ALA A 391 -11.27 43.96 -18.51
CA ALA A 391 -12.18 43.03 -17.86
C ALA A 391 -11.47 41.75 -17.41
N LEU A 392 -10.61 41.21 -18.27
CA LEU A 392 -9.81 40.02 -17.99
C LEU A 392 -8.72 40.27 -16.94
N ALA A 393 -8.14 41.48 -16.87
CA ALA A 393 -7.14 41.80 -15.85
C ALA A 393 -7.73 41.74 -14.43
N LEU A 394 -8.93 42.31 -14.23
CA LEU A 394 -9.61 42.24 -12.94
C LEU A 394 -9.99 40.80 -12.58
N TRP A 395 -10.48 40.03 -13.55
CA TRP A 395 -10.77 38.61 -13.36
C TRP A 395 -9.53 37.80 -12.96
N ARG A 396 -8.40 37.99 -13.67
CA ARG A 396 -7.12 37.35 -13.31
C ARG A 396 -6.69 37.71 -11.90
N ARG A 397 -6.85 38.98 -11.51
CA ARG A 397 -6.53 39.45 -10.15
C ARG A 397 -7.33 38.70 -9.09
N PHE A 398 -8.64 38.56 -9.26
CA PHE A 398 -9.50 37.81 -8.33
C PHE A 398 -9.13 36.34 -8.28
N ARG A 399 -8.92 35.73 -9.45
CA ARG A 399 -8.55 34.32 -9.59
C ARG A 399 -7.22 33.99 -8.91
N ASP A 400 -6.17 34.74 -9.22
CA ASP A 400 -4.83 34.44 -8.74
C ASP A 400 -4.72 34.62 -7.22
N LEU A 401 -5.33 35.68 -6.68
CA LEU A 401 -5.39 35.87 -5.23
C LEU A 401 -6.22 34.78 -4.53
N SER A 402 -7.34 34.37 -5.12
CA SER A 402 -8.15 33.27 -4.57
C SER A 402 -7.37 31.95 -4.57
N ILE A 403 -6.59 31.65 -5.62
CA ILE A 403 -5.74 30.46 -5.68
C ILE A 403 -4.69 30.46 -4.57
N VAL A 404 -4.08 31.61 -4.27
CA VAL A 404 -3.12 31.73 -3.15
C VAL A 404 -3.81 31.36 -1.83
N LYS A 405 -4.96 31.96 -1.51
CA LYS A 405 -5.70 31.66 -0.28
C LYS A 405 -6.19 30.20 -0.23
N TYR A 406 -6.61 29.64 -1.36
CA TYR A 406 -6.99 28.22 -1.44
C TYR A 406 -5.82 27.28 -1.13
N LYS A 407 -4.59 27.60 -1.58
CA LYS A 407 -3.41 26.79 -1.25
C LYS A 407 -3.20 26.71 0.25
N ASP A 408 -3.42 27.79 0.99
CA ASP A 408 -3.30 27.77 2.46
C ASP A 408 -4.36 26.87 3.11
N ILE A 409 -5.63 26.97 2.68
CA ILE A 409 -6.74 26.15 3.18
C ILE A 409 -6.49 24.66 2.87
N TYR A 410 -6.11 24.33 1.64
CA TYR A 410 -5.80 22.96 1.26
C TYR A 410 -4.54 22.44 1.98
N GLY A 411 -3.53 23.29 2.15
CA GLY A 411 -2.31 22.98 2.90
C GLY A 411 -2.59 22.62 4.36
N ARG A 412 -3.46 23.36 5.04
CA ARG A 412 -3.97 23.03 6.38
C ARG A 412 -4.62 21.65 6.41
N LEU A 413 -5.32 21.25 5.34
CA LEU A 413 -5.89 19.90 5.17
C LEU A 413 -4.89 18.86 4.65
N ASN A 414 -3.59 19.13 4.58
CA ASN A 414 -2.57 18.25 3.98
C ASN A 414 -2.85 17.88 2.51
N ILE A 415 -3.38 18.83 1.74
CA ILE A 415 -3.73 18.66 0.32
C ILE A 415 -2.94 19.65 -0.53
N HIS A 416 -2.35 19.14 -1.61
CA HIS A 416 -1.66 19.93 -2.61
C HIS A 416 -2.19 19.51 -3.98
N PHE A 417 -2.41 20.49 -4.85
CA PHE A 417 -2.83 20.26 -6.23
C PHE A 417 -1.66 20.48 -7.19
N ASP A 418 -1.52 19.60 -8.17
CA ASP A 418 -0.55 19.74 -9.27
C ASP A 418 -1.00 20.83 -10.24
N VAL A 419 -2.32 20.94 -10.45
CA VAL A 419 -2.90 21.83 -11.45
C VAL A 419 -4.14 22.55 -10.88
N TYR A 420 -4.09 23.88 -10.89
CA TYR A 420 -5.26 24.74 -10.72
C TYR A 420 -5.79 25.13 -12.11
N SER A 421 -6.75 24.33 -12.59
CA SER A 421 -7.46 24.59 -13.84
C SER A 421 -8.76 25.35 -13.57
N GLY A 422 -9.57 25.57 -14.59
CA GLY A 422 -10.88 26.19 -14.43
C GLY A 422 -11.66 26.28 -15.73
N GLU A 423 -12.94 26.56 -15.59
CA GLU A 423 -13.86 26.73 -16.72
C GLU A 423 -13.34 27.74 -17.74
N SER A 424 -12.65 28.79 -17.29
CA SER A 424 -12.04 29.85 -18.09
C SER A 424 -11.00 29.37 -19.10
N GLN A 425 -10.40 28.20 -18.88
CA GLN A 425 -9.28 27.72 -19.69
C GLN A 425 -9.72 26.95 -20.94
N VAL A 426 -11.01 26.58 -21.03
CA VAL A 426 -11.53 25.64 -22.04
C VAL A 426 -12.12 26.38 -23.24
N GLY A 427 -11.36 27.28 -23.85
CA GLY A 427 -11.84 28.07 -24.99
C GLY A 427 -11.87 27.28 -26.30
N LYS A 428 -10.71 26.75 -26.71
CA LYS A 428 -10.57 26.04 -28.00
C LYS A 428 -11.31 24.70 -28.00
N GLY A 429 -11.25 23.95 -26.90
CA GLY A 429 -11.94 22.67 -26.76
C GLY A 429 -13.47 22.77 -26.93
N MET A 430 -14.09 23.90 -26.55
CA MET A 430 -15.54 24.09 -26.72
C MET A 430 -15.95 24.21 -28.19
N ALA A 431 -15.19 24.96 -28.99
CA ALA A 431 -15.46 25.09 -30.42
C ALA A 431 -15.28 23.74 -31.14
N GLU A 432 -14.26 22.98 -30.77
CA GLU A 432 -14.02 21.64 -31.29
C GLU A 432 -15.13 20.66 -30.87
N ALA A 433 -15.56 20.70 -29.62
CA ALA A 433 -16.66 19.89 -29.12
C ALA A 433 -17.96 20.14 -29.91
N MET A 434 -18.33 21.39 -30.13
CA MET A 434 -19.52 21.73 -30.94
C MET A 434 -19.42 21.23 -32.37
N LYS A 435 -18.24 21.36 -32.99
CA LYS A 435 -17.99 20.84 -34.33
C LYS A 435 -18.16 19.32 -34.38
N LEU A 436 -17.56 18.59 -33.44
CA LEU A 436 -17.67 17.13 -33.38
C LEU A 436 -19.10 16.66 -33.15
N LEU A 437 -19.85 17.32 -32.26
CA LEU A 437 -21.25 17.03 -32.02
C LEU A 437 -22.10 17.18 -33.30
N HIS A 438 -21.84 18.22 -34.08
CA HIS A 438 -22.48 18.44 -35.37
C HIS A 438 -22.08 17.39 -36.42
N ASP A 439 -20.77 17.16 -36.60
CA ASP A 439 -20.22 16.24 -37.61
C ASP A 439 -20.67 14.79 -37.36
N CYS A 440 -20.80 14.41 -36.09
CA CYS A 440 -21.31 13.09 -35.67
C CYS A 440 -22.85 13.02 -35.63
N LYS A 441 -23.56 14.09 -36.03
CA LYS A 441 -25.03 14.18 -36.08
C LYS A 441 -25.70 13.86 -34.75
N LEU A 442 -25.15 14.39 -33.65
CA LEU A 442 -25.68 14.20 -32.30
C LEU A 442 -26.58 15.36 -31.84
N LEU A 443 -26.61 16.45 -32.61
CA LEU A 443 -27.39 17.65 -32.29
C LEU A 443 -28.77 17.60 -32.94
N GLU A 444 -29.80 17.92 -32.15
CA GLU A 444 -31.16 18.17 -32.60
C GLU A 444 -31.56 19.59 -32.24
N GLU A 445 -32.30 20.26 -33.13
CA GLU A 445 -32.89 21.55 -32.81
C GLU A 445 -34.20 21.36 -32.06
N SER A 446 -34.34 22.00 -30.90
CA SER A 446 -35.53 21.97 -30.07
C SER A 446 -35.83 23.36 -29.56
N GLU A 447 -36.95 23.92 -30.00
CA GLU A 447 -37.34 25.30 -29.73
C GLU A 447 -36.18 26.27 -30.00
N GLY A 448 -35.43 26.16 -31.10
CA GLY A 448 -34.30 27.05 -31.42
C GLY A 448 -33.06 26.91 -30.52
N ALA A 449 -33.04 25.98 -29.57
CA ALA A 449 -31.83 25.55 -28.87
C ALA A 449 -31.28 24.27 -29.49
N LEU A 450 -29.98 24.01 -29.35
CA LEU A 450 -29.39 22.72 -29.73
C LEU A 450 -29.31 21.80 -28.52
N ILE A 451 -29.84 20.60 -28.70
CA ILE A 451 -29.91 19.57 -27.66
C ILE A 451 -29.27 18.26 -28.15
N ILE A 452 -28.94 17.39 -27.20
CA ILE A 452 -28.62 15.98 -27.47
C ILE A 452 -29.76 15.14 -26.88
N ASP A 453 -30.41 14.32 -27.71
CA ASP A 453 -31.42 13.37 -27.26
C ASP A 453 -30.75 12.07 -26.77
N MET A 454 -30.92 11.78 -25.48
CA MET A 454 -30.42 10.57 -24.82
C MET A 454 -31.54 9.74 -24.19
N GLU A 455 -32.79 9.90 -24.64
CA GLU A 455 -33.95 9.13 -24.13
C GLU A 455 -33.73 7.62 -24.31
N LYS A 456 -33.14 7.20 -25.43
CA LYS A 456 -32.74 5.80 -25.68
C LYS A 456 -31.81 5.21 -24.62
N TYR A 457 -31.08 6.06 -23.88
CA TYR A 457 -30.18 5.67 -22.79
C TYR A 457 -30.77 5.95 -21.40
N LYS A 458 -32.05 6.38 -21.31
CA LYS A 458 -32.72 6.80 -20.08
C LYS A 458 -32.02 7.97 -19.37
N LEU A 459 -31.42 8.88 -20.14
CA LEU A 459 -30.73 10.07 -19.64
C LEU A 459 -31.44 11.38 -20.01
N GLY A 460 -32.63 11.31 -20.62
CA GLY A 460 -33.42 12.47 -21.03
C GLY A 460 -32.77 13.27 -22.16
N LYS A 461 -33.08 14.57 -22.23
CA LYS A 461 -32.53 15.51 -23.20
C LYS A 461 -31.66 16.53 -22.47
N THR A 462 -30.55 16.91 -23.08
CA THR A 462 -29.62 17.89 -22.51
C THR A 462 -29.31 19.00 -23.51
N VAL A 463 -29.34 20.24 -23.02
CA VAL A 463 -29.10 21.42 -23.86
C VAL A 463 -27.60 21.68 -23.91
N VAL A 464 -27.06 21.84 -25.11
CA VAL A 464 -25.64 22.13 -25.34
C VAL A 464 -25.40 23.56 -25.83
N GLN A 465 -26.40 24.15 -26.49
CA GLN A 465 -26.37 25.54 -26.92
C GLN A 465 -27.78 26.15 -26.82
N LYS A 466 -27.86 27.38 -26.28
CA LYS A 466 -29.11 28.13 -26.18
C LYS A 466 -29.46 28.81 -27.51
N LYS A 467 -30.70 29.34 -27.59
CA LYS A 467 -31.22 30.18 -28.70
C LYS A 467 -30.31 31.35 -29.07
N ASP A 468 -29.62 31.92 -28.08
CA ASP A 468 -28.72 33.08 -28.26
C ASP A 468 -27.31 32.68 -28.74
N GLY A 469 -27.07 31.39 -29.01
CA GLY A 469 -25.78 30.85 -29.44
C GLY A 469 -24.81 30.54 -28.29
N THR A 470 -25.17 30.86 -27.04
CA THR A 470 -24.31 30.60 -25.87
C THR A 470 -24.24 29.12 -25.57
N THR A 471 -23.03 28.59 -25.45
CA THR A 471 -22.74 27.21 -25.07
C THR A 471 -22.90 27.00 -23.56
N LEU A 472 -23.20 25.77 -23.14
CA LEU A 472 -23.47 25.42 -21.74
C LEU A 472 -22.36 24.58 -21.10
N TYR A 473 -22.52 24.28 -19.81
CA TYR A 473 -21.55 23.50 -19.02
C TYR A 473 -21.19 22.16 -19.65
N LEU A 474 -22.15 21.44 -20.23
CA LEU A 474 -21.87 20.15 -20.88
C LEU A 474 -20.88 20.30 -22.04
N THR A 475 -21.04 21.31 -22.89
CA THR A 475 -20.12 21.60 -24.00
C THR A 475 -18.72 21.96 -23.48
N ARG A 476 -18.67 22.69 -22.37
CA ARG A 476 -17.40 23.03 -21.71
C ARG A 476 -16.71 21.78 -21.17
N ASP A 477 -17.43 20.91 -20.49
CA ASP A 477 -16.85 19.70 -19.92
C ASP A 477 -16.40 18.68 -20.98
N ILE A 478 -17.07 18.62 -22.14
CA ILE A 478 -16.58 17.85 -23.30
C ILE A 478 -15.22 18.40 -23.76
N GLY A 479 -15.13 19.71 -23.97
CA GLY A 479 -13.88 20.37 -24.34
C GLY A 479 -12.78 20.14 -23.30
N ALA A 480 -13.10 20.25 -22.01
CA ALA A 480 -12.16 20.06 -20.92
C ALA A 480 -11.63 18.61 -20.90
N ALA A 481 -12.52 17.63 -21.04
CA ALA A 481 -12.14 16.22 -21.10
C ALA A 481 -11.21 15.92 -22.28
N MET A 482 -11.48 16.51 -23.46
CA MET A 482 -10.63 16.39 -24.64
C MET A 482 -9.24 17.00 -24.42
N GLU A 483 -9.18 18.25 -23.92
CA GLU A 483 -7.90 18.93 -23.65
C GLU A 483 -7.06 18.19 -22.60
N ARG A 484 -7.71 17.64 -21.57
CA ARG A 484 -7.04 16.83 -20.53
C ARG A 484 -6.49 15.54 -21.11
N TYR A 485 -7.26 14.84 -21.96
CA TYR A 485 -6.76 13.63 -22.61
C TYR A 485 -5.60 13.95 -23.54
N GLU A 486 -5.68 15.01 -24.34
CA GLU A 486 -4.61 15.39 -25.25
C GLU A 486 -3.32 15.74 -24.50
N LYS A 487 -3.43 16.45 -23.39
CA LYS A 487 -2.28 16.88 -22.60
C LYS A 487 -1.61 15.73 -21.82
N TYR A 488 -2.40 14.84 -21.21
CA TYR A 488 -1.87 13.86 -20.25
C TYR A 488 -1.92 12.41 -20.74
N LYS A 489 -2.67 12.11 -21.80
CA LYS A 489 -2.89 10.76 -22.34
C LYS A 489 -3.19 9.75 -21.22
N PHE A 490 -4.09 10.12 -20.31
CA PHE A 490 -4.33 9.38 -19.08
C PHE A 490 -4.87 7.95 -19.32
N ASP A 491 -4.56 7.05 -18.40
CA ASP A 491 -5.12 5.70 -18.34
C ASP A 491 -6.44 5.65 -17.58
N LYS A 492 -6.65 6.62 -16.69
CA LYS A 492 -7.89 6.80 -15.94
C LYS A 492 -8.11 8.26 -15.57
N MET A 493 -9.36 8.68 -15.50
CA MET A 493 -9.71 10.00 -15.00
C MET A 493 -10.94 9.93 -14.10
N ILE A 494 -10.81 10.52 -12.92
CA ILE A 494 -11.80 10.45 -11.86
C ILE A 494 -12.36 11.84 -11.60
N TYR A 495 -13.68 11.93 -11.61
CA TYR A 495 -14.44 13.11 -11.22
C TYR A 495 -15.03 12.88 -9.83
N VAL A 496 -14.61 13.67 -8.84
CA VAL A 496 -15.14 13.59 -7.47
C VAL A 496 -16.17 14.71 -7.26
N VAL A 497 -17.41 14.44 -7.67
CA VAL A 497 -18.48 15.44 -7.74
C VAL A 497 -19.71 14.95 -6.97
N ALA A 498 -20.41 15.86 -6.27
CA ALA A 498 -21.59 15.51 -5.46
C ALA A 498 -22.67 14.78 -6.27
N SER A 499 -23.47 13.95 -5.60
CA SER A 499 -24.51 13.12 -6.24
C SER A 499 -25.61 13.92 -6.93
N GLN A 500 -25.75 15.21 -6.58
CA GLN A 500 -26.64 16.14 -7.29
C GLN A 500 -26.28 16.30 -8.78
N GLN A 501 -25.06 15.98 -9.18
CA GLN A 501 -24.58 16.05 -10.57
C GLN A 501 -24.48 14.68 -11.25
N ASP A 502 -25.06 13.63 -10.66
CA ASP A 502 -25.05 12.27 -11.23
C ASP A 502 -25.59 12.25 -12.68
N LEU A 503 -26.68 12.97 -12.95
CA LEU A 503 -27.27 13.01 -14.30
C LEU A 503 -26.34 13.72 -15.29
N HIS A 504 -25.76 14.84 -14.89
CA HIS A 504 -24.84 15.63 -15.73
C HIS A 504 -23.62 14.81 -16.16
N LEU A 505 -22.92 14.16 -15.22
CA LEU A 505 -21.74 13.37 -15.57
C LEU A 505 -22.09 12.09 -16.36
N LYS A 506 -23.26 11.48 -16.12
CA LYS A 506 -23.74 10.39 -16.99
C LYS A 506 -24.00 10.87 -18.41
N GLN A 507 -24.59 12.05 -18.59
CA GLN A 507 -24.79 12.66 -19.91
C GLN A 507 -23.45 13.00 -20.57
N LEU A 508 -22.48 13.55 -19.82
CA LEU A 508 -21.13 13.82 -20.31
C LEU A 508 -20.44 12.55 -20.81
N PHE A 509 -20.35 11.51 -19.97
CA PHE A 509 -19.65 10.28 -20.33
C PHE A 509 -20.34 9.58 -21.50
N LYS A 510 -21.68 9.58 -21.53
CA LYS A 510 -22.43 9.04 -22.67
C LYS A 510 -22.18 9.83 -23.95
N THR A 511 -22.08 11.16 -23.87
CA THR A 511 -21.77 12.00 -25.03
C THR A 511 -20.39 11.67 -25.58
N LEU A 512 -19.38 11.53 -24.71
CA LEU A 512 -18.02 11.18 -25.12
C LEU A 512 -17.95 9.77 -25.75
N GLU A 513 -18.73 8.82 -25.26
CA GLU A 513 -18.89 7.49 -25.88
C GLU A 513 -19.57 7.59 -27.26
N MET A 514 -20.62 8.41 -27.40
CA MET A 514 -21.31 8.64 -28.68
C MET A 514 -20.43 9.34 -29.72
N LEU A 515 -19.50 10.19 -29.26
CA LEU A 515 -18.42 10.78 -30.05
C LEU A 515 -17.30 9.77 -30.38
N LYS A 516 -17.41 8.52 -29.92
CA LYS A 516 -16.50 7.41 -30.18
C LYS A 516 -15.08 7.62 -29.65
N PHE A 517 -14.94 8.39 -28.57
CA PHE A 517 -13.65 8.49 -27.89
C PHE A 517 -13.35 7.18 -27.14
N GLU A 518 -12.28 6.50 -27.54
CA GLU A 518 -11.86 5.22 -26.91
C GLU A 518 -11.58 5.36 -25.42
N TRP A 519 -11.12 6.53 -24.99
CA TRP A 519 -10.82 6.84 -23.59
C TRP A 519 -12.06 7.23 -22.76
N ALA A 520 -13.26 7.32 -23.35
CA ALA A 520 -14.48 7.62 -22.60
C ALA A 520 -14.78 6.56 -21.53
N ASN A 521 -14.41 5.30 -21.76
CA ASN A 521 -14.56 4.21 -20.79
C ASN A 521 -13.55 4.27 -19.62
N LYS A 522 -12.55 5.17 -19.70
CA LYS A 522 -11.56 5.43 -18.64
C LYS A 522 -12.03 6.49 -17.65
N LEU A 523 -13.18 7.12 -17.90
CA LEU A 523 -13.75 8.14 -17.03
C LEU A 523 -14.61 7.50 -15.94
N GLU A 524 -14.45 7.93 -14.70
CA GLU A 524 -15.21 7.44 -13.56
C GLU A 524 -15.74 8.60 -12.70
N HIS A 525 -16.99 8.50 -12.28
CA HIS A 525 -17.60 9.44 -11.34
C HIS A 525 -17.65 8.82 -9.95
N ILE A 526 -16.91 9.41 -9.02
CA ILE A 526 -17.00 9.09 -7.60
C ILE A 526 -17.91 10.13 -6.95
N ASN A 527 -19.16 9.74 -6.73
CA ASN A 527 -20.15 10.61 -6.10
C ASN A 527 -20.16 10.52 -4.58
N PHE A 528 -20.79 11.50 -3.94
CA PHE A 528 -20.98 11.57 -2.48
C PHE A 528 -22.27 12.33 -2.14
N GLY A 529 -22.83 12.07 -0.96
CA GLY A 529 -24.05 12.71 -0.47
C GLY A 529 -23.83 14.14 0.02
N MET A 530 -24.89 14.87 0.32
CA MET A 530 -24.84 16.26 0.76
C MET A 530 -24.68 16.39 2.27
N VAL A 531 -24.03 17.49 2.68
CA VAL A 531 -24.12 17.98 4.06
C VAL A 531 -25.39 18.84 4.17
N LEU A 532 -26.30 18.44 5.04
CA LEU A 532 -27.58 19.09 5.27
C LEU A 532 -27.45 20.17 6.37
N GLY A 533 -28.43 21.07 6.46
CA GLY A 533 -28.47 22.15 7.46
C GLY A 533 -27.83 23.49 7.04
N MET A 534 -27.06 23.52 5.94
CA MET A 534 -26.45 24.75 5.43
C MET A 534 -27.26 25.39 4.30
N SER A 535 -27.47 26.71 4.36
CA SER A 535 -28.08 27.47 3.26
C SER A 535 -27.60 28.92 3.22
N THR A 536 -27.01 29.32 2.09
CA THR A 536 -26.56 30.70 1.87
C THR A 536 -27.73 31.68 1.89
N ARG A 537 -28.89 31.28 1.38
CA ARG A 537 -30.10 32.12 1.33
C ARG A 537 -30.75 32.31 2.71
N LYS A 538 -30.55 31.36 3.63
CA LYS A 538 -31.07 31.45 5.02
C LYS A 538 -30.03 31.97 6.01
N GLY A 539 -28.80 32.29 5.57
CA GLY A 539 -27.72 32.74 6.43
C GLY A 539 -27.15 31.67 7.38
N THR A 540 -27.46 30.39 7.16
CA THR A 540 -26.99 29.28 8.02
C THR A 540 -25.73 28.60 7.47
N VAL A 541 -24.97 29.28 6.60
CA VAL A 541 -23.71 28.75 6.09
C VAL A 541 -22.64 28.87 7.16
N VAL A 542 -21.94 27.77 7.42
CA VAL A 542 -20.75 27.74 8.27
C VAL A 542 -19.54 27.59 7.36
N PHE A 543 -18.56 28.48 7.49
CA PHE A 543 -17.32 28.42 6.73
C PHE A 543 -16.43 27.30 7.25
N LEU A 544 -15.66 26.68 6.36
CA LEU A 544 -14.76 25.61 6.77
C LEU A 544 -13.66 26.12 7.72
N GLU A 545 -13.15 27.33 7.49
CA GLU A 545 -12.14 27.92 8.39
C GLU A 545 -12.68 28.06 9.82
N ASP A 546 -13.94 28.51 9.97
CA ASP A 546 -14.58 28.61 11.29
C ASP A 546 -14.72 27.24 11.96
N ILE A 547 -15.12 26.21 11.20
CA ILE A 547 -15.23 24.83 11.72
C ILE A 547 -13.88 24.32 12.22
N LEU A 548 -12.82 24.55 11.43
CA LEU A 548 -11.48 24.09 11.78
C LEU A 548 -10.94 24.87 12.99
N GLU A 549 -11.22 26.17 13.09
CA GLU A 549 -10.79 26.96 14.24
C GLU A 549 -11.54 26.57 15.52
N GLU A 550 -12.85 26.38 15.47
CA GLU A 550 -13.63 25.92 16.63
C GLU A 550 -13.20 24.51 17.08
N ALA A 551 -12.94 23.61 16.14
CA ALA A 551 -12.41 22.28 16.44
C ALA A 551 -11.01 22.38 17.07
N LYS A 552 -10.12 23.23 16.55
CA LYS A 552 -8.80 23.47 17.11
C LYS A 552 -8.89 24.01 18.55
N GLU A 553 -9.67 25.07 18.78
CA GLU A 553 -9.86 25.67 20.10
C GLU A 553 -10.39 24.64 21.11
N THR A 554 -11.41 23.87 20.71
CA THR A 554 -11.98 22.81 21.56
C THR A 554 -10.93 21.77 21.94
N MET A 555 -10.12 21.32 20.98
CA MET A 555 -9.07 20.32 21.24
C MET A 555 -7.94 20.91 22.09
N HIS A 556 -7.61 22.18 21.91
CA HIS A 556 -6.62 22.87 22.73
C HIS A 556 -7.05 22.93 24.20
N ASP A 557 -8.31 23.25 24.46
CA ASP A 557 -8.88 23.26 25.80
C ASP A 557 -8.88 21.88 26.45
N VAL A 558 -9.13 20.81 25.68
CA VAL A 558 -9.02 19.43 26.16
C VAL A 558 -7.57 19.11 26.52
N MET A 559 -6.60 19.48 25.69
CA MET A 559 -5.17 19.24 25.95
C MET A 559 -4.68 19.95 27.22
N ARG A 560 -5.11 21.19 27.46
CA ARG A 560 -4.73 21.99 28.64
C ARG A 560 -5.11 21.32 29.97
N LYS A 561 -6.10 20.41 29.99
CA LYS A 561 -6.52 19.67 31.20
C LYS A 561 -5.43 18.76 31.75
N ASN A 562 -4.42 18.38 30.96
CA ASN A 562 -3.28 17.58 31.42
C ASN A 562 -1.99 18.41 31.38
N GLU A 563 -1.80 19.27 32.38
CA GLU A 563 -0.68 20.21 32.47
C GLU A 563 0.69 19.55 32.26
N ARG A 564 0.88 18.34 32.83
CA ARG A 564 2.14 17.60 32.71
C ARG A 564 2.44 17.20 31.27
N LYS A 565 1.47 16.63 30.56
CA LYS A 565 1.66 16.24 29.14
C LYS A 565 1.73 17.46 28.24
N TYR A 566 0.93 18.48 28.52
CA TYR A 566 0.92 19.73 27.78
C TYR A 566 2.29 20.41 27.78
N ALA A 567 2.99 20.40 28.91
CA ALA A 567 4.35 20.94 29.03
C ALA A 567 5.41 20.18 28.18
N GLU A 568 5.13 18.96 27.72
CA GLU A 568 6.02 18.19 26.84
C GLU A 568 5.80 18.52 25.34
N ILE A 569 4.84 19.38 25.01
CA ILE A 569 4.47 19.73 23.63
C ILE A 569 5.15 21.05 23.24
N ALA A 570 6.00 20.98 22.20
CA ALA A 570 6.75 22.14 21.74
C ALA A 570 5.87 23.21 21.07
N ASP A 571 4.88 22.78 20.28
CA ASP A 571 3.91 23.65 19.61
C ASP A 571 2.48 23.16 19.88
N PRO A 572 1.87 23.59 21.00
CA PRO A 572 0.52 23.15 21.36
C PRO A 572 -0.57 23.60 20.38
N GLU A 573 -0.39 24.75 19.73
CA GLU A 573 -1.36 25.28 18.76
C GLU A 573 -1.42 24.41 17.50
N GLN A 574 -0.25 24.02 16.97
CA GLN A 574 -0.18 23.12 15.83
C GLN A 574 -0.75 21.74 16.17
N VAL A 575 -0.43 21.20 17.36
CA VAL A 575 -0.95 19.90 17.78
C VAL A 575 -2.47 19.93 17.94
N ALA A 576 -3.02 20.98 18.55
CA ALA A 576 -4.46 21.16 18.66
C ALA A 576 -5.15 21.24 17.29
N ASP A 577 -4.54 21.94 16.32
CA ASP A 577 -5.06 22.04 14.95
C ASP A 577 -5.13 20.67 14.28
N GLU A 578 -4.07 19.86 14.37
CA GLU A 578 -4.04 18.51 13.80
C GLU A 578 -5.04 17.55 14.46
N ILE A 579 -5.28 17.70 15.76
CA ILE A 579 -6.33 16.93 16.46
C ILE A 579 -7.71 17.38 15.96
N GLY A 580 -7.97 18.69 15.86
CA GLY A 580 -9.22 19.24 15.33
C GLY A 580 -9.51 18.80 13.90
N ILE A 581 -8.51 18.89 13.01
CA ILE A 581 -8.60 18.40 11.63
C ILE A 581 -8.91 16.90 11.60
N SER A 582 -8.28 16.11 12.49
CA SER A 582 -8.57 14.68 12.57
C SER A 582 -10.02 14.39 12.96
N ALA A 583 -10.58 15.17 13.90
CA ALA A 583 -11.96 15.04 14.33
C ALA A 583 -12.92 15.27 13.16
N VAL A 584 -12.75 16.41 12.47
CA VAL A 584 -13.57 16.80 11.31
C VAL A 584 -13.50 15.78 10.17
N LYS A 585 -12.29 15.35 9.78
CA LYS A 585 -12.10 14.42 8.66
C LYS A 585 -12.62 13.02 8.95
N ILE A 586 -12.37 12.49 10.15
CA ILE A 586 -12.84 11.15 10.52
C ILE A 586 -14.36 11.15 10.60
N GLN A 587 -14.95 12.18 11.19
CA GLN A 587 -16.40 12.31 11.28
C GLN A 587 -17.10 12.27 9.91
N ASP A 588 -16.57 12.93 8.87
CA ASP A 588 -17.12 12.82 7.50
C ASP A 588 -16.85 11.43 6.88
N ASN A 589 -15.64 10.91 7.06
CA ASN A 589 -15.18 9.66 6.44
C ASN A 589 -15.70 8.39 7.13
N SER A 590 -16.30 8.46 8.32
CA SER A 590 -16.81 7.30 9.07
C SER A 590 -17.99 6.60 8.40
N ALA A 591 -18.73 7.30 7.53
CA ALA A 591 -19.87 6.72 6.81
C ALA A 591 -19.54 6.54 5.31
N ARG A 592 -20.29 5.65 4.65
CA ARG A 592 -20.21 5.51 3.19
C ARG A 592 -20.47 6.86 2.52
N ARG A 593 -19.66 7.20 1.51
CA ARG A 593 -19.67 8.55 0.90
C ARG A 593 -21.04 8.98 0.39
N ILE A 594 -21.86 8.04 -0.10
CA ILE A 594 -23.19 8.32 -0.69
C ILE A 594 -24.22 8.81 0.33
N LYS A 595 -23.99 8.59 1.63
CA LYS A 595 -24.91 9.03 2.68
C LYS A 595 -24.86 10.55 2.81
N ASN A 596 -26.03 11.15 2.99
CA ASN A 596 -26.16 12.52 3.50
C ASN A 596 -25.96 12.52 5.01
N TYR A 597 -25.59 13.65 5.58
CA TYR A 597 -25.60 13.86 7.03
C TYR A 597 -25.96 15.30 7.37
N ASP A 598 -26.60 15.50 8.52
CA ASP A 598 -26.86 16.84 9.07
C ASP A 598 -25.59 17.38 9.75
N PHE A 599 -25.25 18.62 9.43
CA PHE A 599 -24.13 19.30 10.06
C PHE A 599 -24.37 19.48 11.56
N ASP A 600 -23.39 19.07 12.37
CA ASP A 600 -23.42 19.16 13.83
C ASP A 600 -22.01 19.49 14.34
N MET A 601 -21.84 20.70 14.87
CA MET A 601 -20.55 21.18 15.37
C MET A 601 -20.07 20.39 16.60
N ALA A 602 -20.98 20.00 17.50
CA ALA A 602 -20.62 19.21 18.67
C ALA A 602 -20.08 17.84 18.27
N ARG A 603 -20.65 17.26 17.22
CA ARG A 603 -20.14 16.00 16.65
C ARG A 603 -18.78 16.17 15.97
N MET A 604 -18.55 17.29 15.29
CA MET A 604 -17.25 17.61 14.65
C MET A 604 -16.14 17.87 15.66
N CYS A 605 -16.49 18.32 16.87
CA CYS A 605 -15.54 18.65 17.95
C CYS A 605 -15.49 17.58 19.07
N SER A 606 -16.10 16.41 18.88
CA SER A 606 -16.06 15.34 19.88
C SER A 606 -14.68 14.67 19.94
N PHE A 607 -14.21 14.41 21.16
CA PHE A 607 -12.99 13.65 21.44
C PHE A 607 -13.27 12.29 22.12
N GLU A 608 -14.52 11.99 22.45
CA GLU A 608 -14.94 10.75 23.11
C GLU A 608 -15.55 9.76 22.11
N GLY A 609 -15.20 8.47 22.26
CA GLY A 609 -15.63 7.39 21.37
C GLY A 609 -14.81 7.30 20.08
N ASP A 610 -15.38 6.65 19.06
CA ASP A 610 -14.76 6.41 17.76
C ASP A 610 -14.63 7.72 16.94
N THR A 611 -13.62 8.51 17.29
CA THR A 611 -13.33 9.84 16.74
C THR A 611 -11.90 9.95 16.23
N GLY A 612 -11.58 10.99 15.47
CA GLY A 612 -10.20 11.28 15.05
C GLY A 612 -9.21 11.45 16.21
N PRO A 613 -9.56 12.18 17.28
CA PRO A 613 -8.73 12.28 18.48
C PRO A 613 -8.39 10.93 19.12
N TYR A 614 -9.30 9.94 19.07
CA TYR A 614 -9.03 8.59 19.58
C TYR A 614 -7.91 7.89 18.79
N ILE A 615 -7.94 7.98 17.46
CA ILE A 615 -6.91 7.39 16.58
C ILE A 615 -5.56 8.11 16.79
N GLN A 616 -5.58 9.44 16.89
CA GLN A 616 -4.38 10.22 17.23
C GLN A 616 -3.80 9.80 18.58
N TYR A 617 -4.65 9.59 19.58
CA TYR A 617 -4.24 9.18 20.92
C TYR A 617 -3.60 7.80 20.92
N ALA A 618 -4.18 6.84 20.19
CA ALA A 618 -3.59 5.50 20.04
C ALA A 618 -2.18 5.58 19.41
N HIS A 619 -2.01 6.37 18.35
CA HIS A 619 -0.71 6.58 17.71
C HIS A 619 0.31 7.27 18.64
N ALA A 620 -0.08 8.38 19.29
CA ALA A 620 0.79 9.13 20.21
C ALA A 620 1.18 8.29 21.45
N ARG A 621 0.28 7.42 21.93
CA ARG A 621 0.56 6.50 23.03
C ARG A 621 1.59 5.45 22.64
N LEU A 622 1.52 4.88 21.43
CA LEU A 622 2.56 3.99 20.91
C LEU A 622 3.91 4.69 20.80
N ALA A 623 3.93 5.93 20.28
CA ALA A 623 5.14 6.75 20.22
C ALA A 623 5.70 7.00 21.63
N SER A 624 4.83 7.18 22.64
CA SER A 624 5.26 7.28 24.04
C SER A 624 5.85 5.99 24.59
N VAL A 625 5.37 4.81 24.19
CA VAL A 625 5.94 3.52 24.63
C VAL A 625 7.37 3.37 24.10
N GLU A 626 7.57 3.67 22.82
CA GLU A 626 8.89 3.69 22.19
C GLU A 626 9.84 4.65 22.89
N ARG A 627 9.44 5.90 23.13
CA ARG A 627 10.30 6.87 23.83
C ARG A 627 10.61 6.49 25.28
N LYS A 628 9.65 5.89 25.99
CA LYS A 628 9.77 5.60 27.44
C LYS A 628 10.36 4.22 27.74
N SER A 629 10.47 3.33 26.76
CA SER A 629 11.15 2.04 26.95
C SER A 629 12.64 2.23 27.22
N GLY A 630 13.26 3.25 26.60
CA GLY A 630 14.71 3.45 26.62
C GLY A 630 15.47 2.40 25.80
N LEU A 631 14.77 1.65 24.95
CA LEU A 631 15.31 0.60 24.09
C LEU A 631 15.28 1.07 22.63
N GLU A 632 16.29 0.66 21.87
CA GLU A 632 16.26 0.79 20.41
C GLU A 632 15.39 -0.31 19.80
N ILE A 633 14.85 -0.05 18.60
CA ILE A 633 14.04 -1.05 17.89
C ILE A 633 14.95 -2.17 17.36
N ASN A 634 14.89 -3.33 18.01
CA ASN A 634 15.60 -4.52 17.55
C ASN A 634 14.79 -5.25 16.47
N HIS A 635 15.12 -5.01 15.20
CA HIS A 635 14.46 -5.66 14.05
C HIS A 635 14.74 -7.18 13.94
N ASN A 636 15.70 -7.70 14.72
CA ASN A 636 16.04 -9.12 14.79
C ASN A 636 15.56 -9.76 16.11
N ALA A 637 14.61 -9.13 16.80
CA ALA A 637 14.05 -9.65 18.05
C ALA A 637 13.51 -11.09 17.88
N ASP A 638 13.53 -11.87 18.96
CA ASP A 638 12.94 -13.21 18.95
C ASP A 638 11.41 -13.13 18.93
N LEU A 639 10.86 -13.18 17.72
CA LEU A 639 9.43 -13.09 17.47
C LEU A 639 8.65 -14.32 17.97
N SER A 640 9.31 -15.41 18.36
CA SER A 640 8.64 -16.58 18.95
C SER A 640 8.06 -16.28 20.34
N LEU A 641 8.52 -15.20 20.98
CA LEU A 641 8.06 -14.76 22.30
C LEU A 641 6.70 -14.04 22.27
N LEU A 642 6.19 -13.66 21.08
CA LEU A 642 4.88 -13.04 20.90
C LEU A 642 3.78 -14.12 20.83
N THR A 643 3.46 -14.69 21.99
CA THR A 643 2.54 -15.84 22.11
C THR A 643 1.14 -15.45 22.56
N GLU A 644 0.99 -14.28 23.17
CA GLU A 644 -0.26 -13.84 23.77
C GLU A 644 -1.33 -13.55 22.71
N PRO A 645 -2.61 -13.91 22.95
CA PRO A 645 -3.67 -13.70 21.97
C PRO A 645 -3.78 -12.24 21.49
N GLN A 646 -3.66 -11.27 22.40
CA GLN A 646 -3.73 -9.85 22.07
C GLN A 646 -2.59 -9.42 21.12
N ALA A 647 -1.38 -9.97 21.30
CA ALA A 647 -0.25 -9.69 20.41
C ALA A 647 -0.53 -10.22 19.00
N VAL A 648 -1.02 -11.45 18.91
CA VAL A 648 -1.39 -12.08 17.64
C VAL A 648 -2.51 -11.32 16.94
N ASP A 649 -3.50 -10.81 17.69
CA ASP A 649 -4.62 -10.05 17.13
C ASP A 649 -4.17 -8.72 16.50
N VAL A 650 -3.31 -7.96 17.19
CA VAL A 650 -2.68 -6.75 16.63
C VAL A 650 -1.94 -7.08 15.34
N ILE A 651 -1.13 -8.13 15.35
CA ILE A 651 -0.32 -8.52 14.18
C ILE A 651 -1.19 -8.98 13.02
N ARG A 652 -2.29 -9.69 13.30
CA ARG A 652 -3.28 -10.07 12.28
C ARG A 652 -3.89 -8.83 11.63
N THR A 653 -4.28 -7.83 12.42
CA THR A 653 -4.81 -6.58 11.87
C THR A 653 -3.74 -5.80 11.11
N VAL A 654 -2.48 -5.76 11.56
CA VAL A 654 -1.37 -5.19 10.78
C VAL A 654 -1.23 -5.90 9.43
N ALA A 655 -1.25 -7.24 9.41
CA ALA A 655 -1.11 -8.05 8.21
C ALA A 655 -2.22 -7.83 7.16
N GLN A 656 -3.39 -7.36 7.57
CA GLN A 656 -4.53 -7.08 6.69
C GLN A 656 -4.44 -5.74 5.96
N TYR A 657 -3.51 -4.85 6.35
CA TYR A 657 -3.41 -3.51 5.76
C TYR A 657 -3.15 -3.53 4.24
N PRO A 658 -2.23 -4.36 3.69
CA PRO A 658 -2.00 -4.39 2.24
C PRO A 658 -3.24 -4.84 1.44
N ASP A 659 -3.99 -5.83 1.94
CA ASP A 659 -5.24 -6.28 1.35
C ASP A 659 -6.30 -5.15 1.33
N LEU A 660 -6.39 -4.38 2.43
CA LEU A 660 -7.25 -3.21 2.50
C LEU A 660 -6.88 -2.21 1.39
N ILE A 661 -5.59 -1.82 1.27
CA ILE A 661 -5.14 -0.86 0.26
C ILE A 661 -5.46 -1.31 -1.18
N LYS A 662 -5.25 -2.59 -1.48
CA LYS A 662 -5.63 -3.17 -2.78
C LYS A 662 -7.14 -3.13 -3.02
N SER A 663 -7.94 -3.42 -1.99
CA SER A 663 -9.41 -3.43 -2.11
C SER A 663 -10.02 -2.05 -2.37
N LEU A 664 -9.34 -0.98 -1.94
CA LEU A 664 -9.83 0.40 -2.07
C LEU A 664 -9.95 0.86 -3.53
N LEU A 665 -9.20 0.27 -4.47
CA LEU A 665 -9.31 0.57 -5.90
C LEU A 665 -10.68 0.22 -6.52
N ASN A 666 -11.46 -0.66 -5.87
CA ASN A 666 -12.79 -1.06 -6.35
C ASN A 666 -13.92 -0.22 -5.73
N GLY A 667 -13.69 0.31 -4.52
CA GLY A 667 -14.74 0.91 -3.71
C GLY A 667 -14.59 2.40 -3.49
N TYR A 668 -13.37 2.90 -3.30
CA TYR A 668 -13.04 4.27 -2.89
C TYR A 668 -13.87 4.75 -1.68
N GLU A 669 -14.05 3.89 -0.68
CA GLU A 669 -14.81 4.20 0.53
C GLU A 669 -13.84 4.49 1.71
N PRO A 670 -13.69 5.76 2.14
CA PRO A 670 -12.84 6.12 3.28
C PRO A 670 -13.21 5.38 4.57
N CYS A 671 -14.50 5.07 4.77
CA CYS A 671 -15.01 4.41 5.96
C CYS A 671 -14.38 3.04 6.20
N ASN A 672 -13.87 2.37 5.16
CA ASN A 672 -13.18 1.09 5.30
C ASN A 672 -11.83 1.27 6.01
N VAL A 673 -11.10 2.35 5.70
CA VAL A 673 -9.84 2.69 6.39
C VAL A 673 -10.10 3.20 7.79
N VAL A 674 -11.17 3.97 8.00
CA VAL A 674 -11.59 4.41 9.33
C VAL A 674 -11.92 3.21 10.24
N THR A 675 -12.72 2.27 9.74
CA THR A 675 -13.07 1.03 10.46
C THR A 675 -11.83 0.22 10.81
N TYR A 676 -10.89 0.11 9.86
CA TYR A 676 -9.60 -0.54 10.08
C TYR A 676 -8.77 0.17 11.17
N ALA A 677 -8.65 1.49 11.10
CA ALA A 677 -7.87 2.28 12.06
C ALA A 677 -8.44 2.18 13.48
N PHE A 678 -9.77 2.18 13.63
CA PHE A 678 -10.41 1.91 14.92
C PHE A 678 -10.15 0.50 15.41
N LYS A 679 -10.30 -0.52 14.55
CA LYS A 679 -10.01 -1.92 14.92
C LYS A 679 -8.58 -2.06 15.44
N LEU A 680 -7.60 -1.52 14.72
CA LEU A 680 -6.20 -1.56 15.12
C LEU A 680 -5.99 -0.79 16.45
N SER A 681 -6.59 0.38 16.61
CA SER A 681 -6.50 1.18 17.84
C SER A 681 -7.10 0.47 19.06
N HIS A 682 -8.20 -0.26 18.88
CA HIS A 682 -8.82 -1.09 19.91
C HIS A 682 -7.92 -2.28 20.28
N ASP A 683 -7.33 -2.95 19.30
CA ASP A 683 -6.41 -4.08 19.55
C ASP A 683 -5.15 -3.62 20.30
N ILE A 684 -4.59 -2.49 19.89
CA ILE A 684 -3.47 -1.83 20.59
C ILE A 684 -3.86 -1.53 22.04
N SER A 685 -5.06 -0.98 22.26
CA SER A 685 -5.54 -0.62 23.59
C SER A 685 -5.67 -1.85 24.50
N ALA A 686 -6.17 -2.97 23.98
CA ALA A 686 -6.25 -4.24 24.70
C ALA A 686 -4.87 -4.80 25.07
N CYS A 687 -3.85 -4.60 24.22
CA CYS A 687 -2.48 -5.00 24.57
C CYS A 687 -1.92 -4.19 25.75
N PHE A 688 -2.23 -2.91 25.88
CA PHE A 688 -1.63 -2.05 26.92
C PHE A 688 -2.01 -2.43 28.35
N GLU A 689 -3.06 -3.22 28.56
CA GLU A 689 -3.41 -3.71 29.90
C GLU A 689 -2.41 -4.75 30.41
N ASN A 690 -1.92 -5.63 29.52
CA ASN A 690 -1.21 -6.85 29.91
C ASN A 690 0.19 -7.01 29.29
N LEU A 691 0.48 -6.35 28.17
CA LEU A 691 1.72 -6.54 27.41
C LEU A 691 2.70 -5.38 27.61
N TRP A 692 3.28 -5.31 28.80
CA TRP A 692 4.23 -4.26 29.15
C TRP A 692 5.58 -4.46 28.43
N VAL A 693 6.15 -3.37 27.89
CA VAL A 693 7.55 -3.35 27.42
C VAL A 693 8.48 -3.05 28.58
N ARG A 694 8.16 -1.99 29.35
CA ARG A 694 8.95 -1.58 30.50
C ARG A 694 8.84 -2.62 31.62
N GLY A 695 9.99 -3.10 32.10
CA GLY A 695 10.05 -4.06 33.21
C GLY A 695 9.76 -5.51 32.82
N ALA A 696 9.56 -5.80 31.52
CA ALA A 696 9.57 -7.17 31.01
C ALA A 696 11.00 -7.71 30.88
N ASP A 697 11.13 -9.02 30.72
CA ASP A 697 12.39 -9.65 30.31
C ASP A 697 12.93 -8.99 29.03
N PRO A 698 14.26 -8.73 28.90
CA PRO A 698 14.81 -8.01 27.76
C PRO A 698 14.41 -8.57 26.38
N ALA A 699 14.41 -9.90 26.20
CA ALA A 699 14.06 -10.50 24.92
C ALA A 699 12.57 -10.33 24.59
N VAL A 700 11.71 -10.44 25.61
CA VAL A 700 10.26 -10.19 25.48
C VAL A 700 9.98 -8.71 25.23
N ALA A 701 10.71 -7.82 25.90
CA ALA A 701 10.60 -6.38 25.73
C ALA A 701 10.93 -5.96 24.29
N ASP A 702 12.02 -6.49 23.72
CA ASP A 702 12.42 -6.27 22.32
C ASP A 702 11.32 -6.72 21.35
N ALA A 703 10.80 -7.95 21.52
CA ALA A 703 9.77 -8.49 20.65
C ALA A 703 8.46 -7.68 20.70
N ARG A 704 8.00 -7.33 21.91
CA ARG A 704 6.80 -6.49 22.11
C ARG A 704 7.00 -5.08 21.57
N LEU A 705 8.19 -4.51 21.73
CA LEU A 705 8.50 -3.19 21.24
C LEU A 705 8.48 -3.15 19.70
N LEU A 706 9.05 -4.15 19.03
CA LEU A 706 8.98 -4.27 17.57
C LEU A 706 7.53 -4.42 17.07
N MET A 707 6.70 -5.18 17.78
CA MET A 707 5.25 -5.28 17.49
C MET A 707 4.56 -3.92 17.62
N TYR A 708 4.75 -3.21 18.74
CA TYR A 708 4.14 -1.90 18.97
C TYR A 708 4.62 -0.85 17.96
N TRP A 709 5.90 -0.86 17.63
CA TRP A 709 6.47 -0.02 16.58
C TRP A 709 5.82 -0.32 15.22
N SER A 710 5.67 -1.60 14.87
CA SER A 710 5.04 -2.00 13.60
C SER A 710 3.56 -1.59 13.54
N ALA A 711 2.84 -1.72 14.65
CA ALA A 711 1.47 -1.23 14.78
C ALA A 711 1.38 0.29 14.65
N ARG A 712 2.34 1.04 15.23
CA ARG A 712 2.44 2.50 15.12
C ARG A 712 2.64 2.94 13.67
N ILE A 713 3.60 2.33 12.98
CA ILE A 713 3.88 2.61 11.57
C ILE A 713 2.63 2.34 10.72
N THR A 714 1.99 1.20 10.92
CA THR A 714 0.81 0.81 10.13
C THR A 714 -0.39 1.73 10.40
N LEU A 715 -0.64 2.08 11.66
CA LEU A 715 -1.69 3.04 12.02
C LEU A 715 -1.38 4.42 11.42
N GLY A 716 -0.13 4.87 11.50
CA GLY A 716 0.32 6.11 10.87
C GLY A 716 0.10 6.11 9.35
N ASN A 717 0.37 4.99 8.66
CA ASN A 717 0.09 4.85 7.23
C ASN A 717 -1.42 4.92 6.93
N ALA A 718 -2.26 4.25 7.73
CA ALA A 718 -3.72 4.31 7.59
C ALA A 718 -4.27 5.73 7.81
N MET A 719 -3.71 6.46 8.78
CA MET A 719 -4.03 7.87 9.04
C MET A 719 -3.63 8.77 7.87
N ARG A 720 -2.42 8.59 7.31
CA ARG A 720 -1.95 9.34 6.14
C ARG A 720 -2.77 9.03 4.89
N MET A 721 -3.23 7.79 4.72
CA MET A 721 -4.16 7.41 3.65
C MET A 721 -5.43 8.28 3.71
N LEU A 722 -5.95 8.55 4.91
CA LEU A 722 -7.07 9.47 5.16
C LEU A 722 -6.70 10.97 5.14
N GLY A 723 -5.45 11.30 4.81
CA GLY A 723 -4.93 12.67 4.77
C GLY A 723 -4.72 13.30 6.16
N LEU A 724 -4.56 12.50 7.21
CA LEU A 724 -4.23 12.97 8.56
C LEU A 724 -2.72 13.04 8.75
N ARG A 725 -2.28 13.88 9.69
CA ARG A 725 -0.90 13.90 10.18
C ARG A 725 -0.81 13.15 11.52
N PRO A 726 -0.15 11.98 11.58
CA PRO A 726 -0.02 11.25 12.85
C PRO A 726 0.84 12.02 13.86
N LEU A 727 0.34 12.21 15.07
CA LEU A 727 1.02 12.94 16.12
C LEU A 727 1.85 12.03 17.02
N GLU A 728 3.02 12.49 17.45
CA GLU A 728 3.87 11.77 18.41
C GLU A 728 3.56 12.11 19.88
N ARG A 729 2.94 13.27 20.12
CA ARG A 729 2.49 13.78 21.42
C ARG A 729 1.19 14.54 21.22
N MET A 730 0.29 14.43 22.18
CA MET A 730 -0.97 15.19 22.29
C MET A 730 -1.44 15.25 23.73
#